data_AF-A0A2E3PN57-F1
#
_entry.id   AF-A0A2E3PN57-F1
#
_cell.length_a   1.000
_cell.length_b   1.000
_cell.length_c   1.000
_cell.angle_alpha   90.00
_cell.angle_beta   90.00
_cell.angle_gamma   90.00
#
_symmetry.space_group_name_H-M   'P 1'
#
loop_
_entity.id
_entity.type
_entity.pdbx_description
1 polymer ?
#
loop_
_entity_poly.entity_id
_entity_poly.type
_entity_poly.pdbx_seq_one_letter_code
_entity_poly.pdbx_strand_id
1 'polypeptide(L)'
;MELFFLALLVILMAGALGSGFPVAFALPGSAILTIGIAALSGYLFAGETDAFFSHGGPSQWLSAGVTNFRGVYWEAERDTLIAIPLFVFMGIMLQRSKIAEDLLVTMAQLFGPIPGGLGISVVFVGALLAATTGIVGATVVAMGLISLPAMLRNNYSPSLATGTIAASGTLGQIIPPSIVLIILADQLASAVDQAGSIRQTLYKESTGELSMPSDFAVTSTSAGEMFLGAFLPGLVLVGLYMLFIMGFAILNPKSAPAVHYGGKFDRDFLVKVVLTLFPPLALIFLVLGSIIAGVATVNQAGAIGAIGAMIMAGYRLSDGEKGKYTPAILAVLALLAIALVVSFHEINIKRIDTSADLIGLIVALIAVSLLLLAIFWSGWRTLKIQDTLKGVMLETAKTSSLVFIILLGAAMLTSAFRAFGGEELVKEFLQGLPGGFWMQFLIVMLVIFVLGFFLDFIEIAVVVVPIVAPILLADPSANVTAVWLGVMIGLNIQTSFLTPPFGFALFYLRGVAPATVKTTAMYKGVIAFITLQLVALGIVGFYPSLVNYLPNRSSLLSETAPPPLNPRLQYCMENYVQEQFAENGADIRAAIQTAKALDLSYVPEDLREDLAESFDKAEESLTLMSQIAEAEAAVAVAAVDYRPLHVTVRAIERDIRRIDERITDLELIVRRSGEGQIYSAARGERATRQIEDLKTDRAALVAQIPAAWEDTHSTFAKIQGAENQARRDYRRAVDDAYEPLGELMKVISDVDRLAASEDALRGLAQELETMEPEAFVERVTDVRGIFSDIEGARDVRSAVNDARSAMRSRTPDREAARAAIAEAITLFEADMAWRQRAKQELLPQLMAYNDAIKDTIGLRGQPALPREQALYVAACNSSHRDVSLSF
;
A
#
# COMPACT_ATOMS: atom_id res chain seq x y z
N MET A 1 -27.02 1.70 -30.34
CA MET A 1 -28.12 1.25 -29.44
C MET A 1 -27.58 0.91 -28.06
N GLU A 2 -26.41 0.28 -27.92
CA GLU A 2 -25.73 0.09 -26.62
C GLU A 2 -25.57 1.41 -25.84
N LEU A 3 -25.08 2.48 -26.50
CA LEU A 3 -24.99 3.82 -25.91
C LEU A 3 -26.33 4.38 -25.41
N PHE A 4 -27.46 3.98 -26.01
CA PHE A 4 -28.78 4.39 -25.54
C PHE A 4 -29.12 3.71 -24.21
N PHE A 5 -28.84 2.41 -24.07
CA PHE A 5 -29.06 1.71 -22.80
C PHE A 5 -28.06 2.13 -21.73
N LEU A 6 -26.82 2.45 -22.11
CA LEU A 6 -25.86 3.08 -21.22
C LEU A 6 -26.36 4.46 -20.73
N ALA A 7 -26.87 5.29 -21.62
CA ALA A 7 -27.49 6.57 -21.25
C ALA A 7 -28.74 6.35 -20.37
N LEU A 8 -29.57 5.35 -20.69
CA LEU A 8 -30.74 4.98 -19.88
C LEU A 8 -30.32 4.56 -18.46
N LEU A 9 -29.26 3.77 -18.33
CA LEU A 9 -28.70 3.38 -17.02
C LEU A 9 -28.33 4.61 -16.20
N VAL A 10 -27.56 5.53 -16.80
CA VAL A 10 -27.13 6.77 -16.13
C VAL A 10 -28.32 7.66 -15.79
N ILE A 11 -29.31 7.79 -16.68
CA ILE A 11 -30.52 8.59 -16.45
C ILE A 11 -31.39 7.98 -15.36
N LEU A 12 -31.60 6.66 -15.35
CA LEU A 12 -32.36 5.96 -14.31
C LEU A 12 -31.67 6.09 -12.96
N MET A 13 -30.35 5.91 -12.94
CA MET A 13 -29.53 6.09 -11.73
C MET A 13 -29.62 7.54 -11.23
N ALA A 14 -29.34 8.53 -12.09
CA ALA A 14 -29.39 9.94 -11.74
C ALA A 14 -30.80 10.39 -11.33
N GLY A 15 -31.84 9.89 -11.98
CA GLY A 15 -33.24 10.16 -11.64
C GLY A 15 -33.63 9.57 -10.30
N ALA A 16 -33.26 8.31 -10.03
CA ALA A 16 -33.49 7.67 -8.74
C ALA A 16 -32.78 8.42 -7.61
N LEU A 17 -31.50 8.75 -7.79
CA LEU A 17 -30.71 9.50 -6.82
C LEU A 17 -31.25 10.93 -6.62
N GLY A 18 -31.58 11.62 -7.70
CA GLY A 18 -32.16 12.97 -7.67
C GLY A 18 -33.54 13.04 -7.01
N SER A 19 -34.30 11.94 -7.03
CA SER A 19 -35.57 11.82 -6.29
C SER A 19 -35.40 11.60 -4.78
N GLY A 20 -34.15 11.43 -4.30
CA GLY A 20 -33.86 11.10 -2.92
C GLY A 20 -34.06 9.62 -2.57
N PHE A 21 -34.15 8.74 -3.57
CA PHE A 21 -34.27 7.31 -3.35
C PHE A 21 -32.96 6.75 -2.75
N PRO A 22 -33.00 5.81 -1.80
CA PRO A 22 -31.79 5.33 -1.15
C PRO A 22 -30.82 4.71 -2.15
N VAL A 23 -29.56 5.14 -2.09
CA VAL A 23 -28.52 4.76 -3.07
C VAL A 23 -28.31 3.25 -3.16
N ALA A 24 -28.32 2.61 -1.99
CA ALA A 24 -28.34 1.16 -1.78
C ALA A 24 -29.28 0.40 -2.74
N PHE A 25 -30.42 0.97 -3.11
CA PHE A 25 -31.38 0.36 -4.04
C PHE A 25 -31.33 1.00 -5.43
N ALA A 26 -30.95 2.28 -5.53
CA ALA A 26 -30.84 2.98 -6.81
C ALA A 26 -29.78 2.37 -7.74
N LEU A 27 -28.59 2.02 -7.22
CA LEU A 27 -27.50 1.46 -8.02
C LEU A 27 -27.87 0.07 -8.61
N PRO A 28 -28.22 -0.96 -7.81
CA PRO A 28 -28.56 -2.26 -8.37
C PRO A 28 -29.89 -2.23 -9.12
N GLY A 29 -30.85 -1.42 -8.68
CA GLY A 29 -32.16 -1.29 -9.32
C GLY A 29 -32.06 -0.73 -10.73
N SER A 30 -31.31 0.36 -10.93
CA SER A 30 -31.06 0.93 -12.26
C SER A 30 -30.32 -0.05 -13.17
N ALA A 31 -29.32 -0.77 -12.64
CA ALA A 31 -28.59 -1.80 -13.37
C ALA A 31 -29.51 -2.94 -13.87
N ILE A 32 -30.28 -3.56 -12.95
CA ILE A 32 -31.17 -4.67 -13.26
C ILE A 32 -32.28 -4.23 -14.23
N LEU A 33 -32.88 -3.06 -14.00
CA LEU A 33 -33.92 -2.53 -14.88
C LEU A 33 -33.39 -2.27 -16.28
N THR A 34 -32.20 -1.67 -16.42
CA THR A 34 -31.64 -1.38 -17.74
C THR A 34 -31.29 -2.66 -18.48
N ILE A 35 -30.66 -3.64 -17.83
CA ILE A 35 -30.39 -4.96 -18.42
C ILE A 35 -31.70 -5.63 -18.86
N GLY A 36 -32.73 -5.59 -18.01
CA GLY A 36 -34.04 -6.19 -18.32
C GLY A 36 -34.74 -5.51 -19.50
N ILE A 37 -34.74 -4.17 -19.55
CA ILE A 37 -35.32 -3.40 -20.66
C ILE A 37 -34.54 -3.63 -21.95
N ALA A 38 -33.20 -3.70 -21.89
CA ALA A 38 -32.37 -4.01 -23.04
C ALA A 38 -32.66 -5.41 -23.59
N ALA A 39 -32.77 -6.43 -22.72
CA ALA A 39 -33.12 -7.79 -23.11
C ALA A 39 -34.51 -7.89 -23.74
N LEU A 40 -35.51 -7.23 -23.12
CA LEU A 40 -36.88 -7.20 -23.65
C LEU A 40 -36.96 -6.48 -25.00
N SER A 41 -36.28 -5.35 -25.12
CA SER A 41 -36.22 -4.59 -26.37
C SER A 41 -35.50 -5.39 -27.46
N GLY A 42 -34.42 -6.09 -27.12
CA GLY A 42 -33.70 -6.96 -28.05
C GLY A 42 -34.62 -8.05 -28.61
N TYR A 43 -35.36 -8.72 -27.72
CA TYR A 43 -36.33 -9.73 -28.11
C TYR A 43 -37.44 -9.17 -29.03
N LEU A 44 -38.00 -7.99 -28.71
CA LEU A 44 -39.10 -7.39 -29.47
C LEU A 44 -38.69 -6.80 -30.82
N PHE A 45 -37.54 -6.11 -30.89
CA PHE A 45 -37.14 -5.34 -32.08
C PHE A 45 -36.08 -6.03 -32.94
N ALA A 46 -35.29 -6.93 -32.36
CA ALA A 46 -34.19 -7.61 -33.05
C ALA A 46 -34.34 -9.14 -33.07
N GLY A 47 -35.35 -9.70 -32.39
CA GLY A 47 -35.59 -11.15 -32.32
C GLY A 47 -34.64 -11.93 -31.42
N GLU A 48 -33.69 -11.25 -30.75
CA GLU A 48 -32.65 -11.86 -29.92
C GLU A 48 -32.46 -11.03 -28.64
N THR A 49 -32.34 -11.68 -27.47
CA THR A 49 -32.17 -10.98 -26.18
C THR A 49 -30.84 -10.25 -26.05
N ASP A 50 -29.85 -10.64 -26.85
CA ASP A 50 -28.45 -10.21 -26.70
C ASP A 50 -28.11 -9.04 -27.65
N ALA A 51 -29.08 -8.60 -28.46
CA ALA A 51 -28.87 -7.68 -29.56
C ALA A 51 -28.34 -6.29 -29.16
N PHE A 52 -28.50 -5.89 -27.90
CA PHE A 52 -28.14 -4.55 -27.39
C PHE A 52 -27.06 -4.57 -26.31
N PHE A 53 -26.35 -5.68 -26.16
CA PHE A 53 -25.20 -5.83 -25.28
C PHE A 53 -23.91 -5.78 -26.10
N SER A 54 -22.84 -5.19 -25.56
CA SER A 54 -21.54 -5.10 -26.23
C SER A 54 -20.90 -6.47 -26.39
N HIS A 55 -20.95 -7.27 -25.32
CA HIS A 55 -20.49 -8.66 -25.29
C HIS A 55 -21.46 -9.50 -24.48
N GLY A 56 -21.59 -10.79 -24.76
CA GLY A 56 -22.42 -11.71 -23.98
C GLY A 56 -23.93 -11.39 -23.96
N GLY A 57 -24.65 -12.05 -23.05
CA GLY A 57 -26.10 -11.91 -22.88
C GLY A 57 -26.52 -11.41 -21.49
N PRO A 58 -27.81 -11.09 -21.28
CA PRO A 58 -28.31 -10.53 -20.03
C PRO A 58 -28.12 -11.47 -18.84
N SER A 59 -28.25 -12.79 -19.04
CA SER A 59 -28.04 -13.78 -17.98
C SER A 59 -26.58 -13.82 -17.50
N GLN A 60 -25.63 -13.67 -18.43
CA GLN A 60 -24.20 -13.66 -18.12
C GLN A 60 -23.83 -12.42 -17.32
N TRP A 61 -24.32 -11.23 -17.68
CA TRP A 61 -24.03 -10.01 -16.94
C TRP A 61 -24.73 -9.92 -15.59
N LEU A 62 -25.96 -10.44 -15.47
CA LEU A 62 -26.61 -10.57 -14.16
C LEU A 62 -25.83 -11.56 -13.28
N SER A 63 -25.42 -12.70 -13.84
CA SER A 63 -24.60 -13.70 -13.13
C SER A 63 -23.22 -13.14 -12.76
N ALA A 64 -22.57 -12.38 -13.65
CA ALA A 64 -21.29 -11.73 -13.40
C ALA A 64 -21.41 -10.70 -12.28
N GLY A 65 -22.49 -9.91 -12.26
CA GLY A 65 -22.78 -8.98 -11.17
C GLY A 65 -22.96 -9.71 -9.83
N VAL A 66 -23.69 -10.82 -9.83
CA VAL A 66 -23.87 -11.68 -8.64
C VAL A 66 -22.58 -12.38 -8.22
N THR A 67 -21.74 -12.77 -9.18
CA THR A 67 -20.46 -13.45 -8.91
C THR A 67 -19.43 -12.46 -8.36
N ASN A 68 -19.35 -11.26 -8.92
CA ASN A 68 -18.54 -10.16 -8.38
C ASN A 68 -19.01 -9.81 -6.96
N PHE A 69 -20.34 -9.73 -6.76
CA PHE A 69 -20.91 -9.58 -5.42
C PHE A 69 -20.47 -10.70 -4.47
N ARG A 70 -20.54 -11.97 -4.90
CA ARG A 70 -20.10 -13.11 -4.08
C ARG A 70 -18.61 -13.04 -3.79
N GLY A 71 -17.78 -12.66 -4.75
CA GLY A 71 -16.33 -12.48 -4.55
C GLY A 71 -16.05 -11.45 -3.45
N VAL A 72 -16.74 -10.30 -3.49
CA VAL A 72 -16.58 -9.24 -2.47
C VAL A 72 -16.90 -9.73 -1.05
N TYR A 73 -17.91 -10.60 -0.85
CA TYR A 73 -18.37 -11.02 0.48
C TYR A 73 -17.88 -12.39 0.96
N TRP A 74 -17.55 -13.30 0.04
CA TRP A 74 -17.20 -14.68 0.36
C TRP A 74 -15.72 -14.84 0.70
N GLU A 75 -14.88 -13.87 0.31
CA GLU A 75 -13.51 -13.74 0.81
C GLU A 75 -13.55 -13.28 2.28
N ALA A 76 -13.63 -14.25 3.18
CA ALA A 76 -13.54 -14.02 4.63
C ALA A 76 -12.24 -13.31 5.06
N GLU A 77 -11.25 -13.23 4.18
CA GLU A 77 -9.94 -12.60 4.37
C GLU A 77 -9.90 -11.12 3.97
N ARG A 78 -10.98 -10.54 3.43
CA ARG A 78 -11.00 -9.08 3.16
C ARG A 78 -11.03 -8.29 4.46
N ASP A 79 -9.85 -7.82 4.87
CA ASP A 79 -9.64 -7.00 6.06
C ASP A 79 -10.57 -5.78 6.13
N THR A 80 -10.96 -5.22 4.98
CA THR A 80 -11.81 -4.02 4.88
C THR A 80 -13.22 -4.25 5.42
N LEU A 81 -13.84 -5.40 5.19
CA LEU A 81 -15.19 -5.71 5.65
C LEU A 81 -15.28 -5.84 7.17
N ILE A 82 -14.19 -6.24 7.83
CA ILE A 82 -14.10 -6.33 9.30
C ILE A 82 -13.66 -4.99 9.90
N ALA A 83 -12.75 -4.28 9.24
CA ALA A 83 -12.22 -3.02 9.74
C ALA A 83 -13.28 -1.91 9.83
N ILE A 84 -14.12 -1.73 8.79
CA ILE A 84 -15.09 -0.64 8.72
C ILE A 84 -16.02 -0.61 9.95
N PRO A 85 -16.71 -1.71 10.33
CA PRO A 85 -17.55 -1.72 11.53
C PRO A 85 -16.81 -1.38 12.82
N LEU A 86 -15.56 -1.84 12.98
CA LEU A 86 -14.76 -1.61 14.19
C LEU A 86 -14.35 -0.13 14.34
N PHE A 87 -13.94 0.51 13.24
CA PHE A 87 -13.62 1.94 13.22
C PHE A 87 -14.88 2.81 13.41
N VAL A 88 -15.99 2.44 12.77
CA VAL A 88 -17.28 3.10 12.98
C VAL A 88 -17.70 3.00 14.45
N PHE A 89 -17.58 1.81 15.07
CA PHE A 89 -17.88 1.61 16.48
C PHE A 89 -17.02 2.51 17.38
N MET A 90 -15.71 2.52 17.16
CA MET A 90 -14.77 3.35 17.91
C MET A 90 -15.19 4.83 17.88
N GLY A 91 -15.44 5.36 16.69
CA GLY A 91 -15.84 6.74 16.50
C GLY A 91 -17.15 7.11 17.18
N ILE A 92 -18.20 6.32 16.97
CA ILE A 92 -19.51 6.57 17.56
C ILE A 92 -19.43 6.45 19.09
N MET A 93 -18.64 5.52 19.62
CA MET A 93 -18.39 5.39 21.07
C MET A 93 -17.74 6.65 21.66
N LEU A 94 -16.71 7.21 21.02
CA LEU A 94 -16.06 8.45 21.46
C LEU A 94 -16.99 9.67 21.39
N GLN A 95 -17.83 9.73 20.35
CA GLN A 95 -18.82 10.80 20.21
C GLN A 95 -19.92 10.70 21.27
N ARG A 96 -20.48 9.51 21.50
CA ARG A 96 -21.57 9.27 22.46
C ARG A 96 -21.13 9.39 23.92
N SER A 97 -19.85 9.20 24.22
CA SER A 97 -19.29 9.28 25.57
C SER A 97 -18.96 10.70 26.06
N LYS A 98 -19.29 11.75 25.29
CA LYS A 98 -19.02 13.17 25.60
C LYS A 98 -17.53 13.56 25.70
N ILE A 99 -16.63 12.68 25.27
CA ILE A 99 -15.19 12.99 25.19
C ILE A 99 -14.96 14.15 24.22
N ALA A 100 -15.69 14.18 23.10
CA ALA A 100 -15.70 15.27 22.12
C ALA A 100 -16.01 16.65 22.72
N GLU A 101 -17.00 16.71 23.62
CA GLU A 101 -17.44 17.95 24.26
C GLU A 101 -16.35 18.49 25.19
N ASP A 102 -15.74 17.63 26.01
CA ASP A 102 -14.66 18.02 26.91
C ASP A 102 -13.42 18.49 26.16
N LEU A 103 -13.05 17.79 25.08
CA LEU A 103 -11.94 18.17 24.21
C LEU A 103 -12.17 19.58 23.67
N LEU A 104 -13.37 19.85 23.14
CA LEU A 104 -13.71 21.16 22.62
C LEU A 104 -13.64 22.25 23.69
N VAL A 105 -14.27 22.04 24.85
CA VAL A 105 -14.26 23.03 25.94
C VAL A 105 -12.83 23.29 26.43
N THR A 106 -12.02 22.25 26.59
CA THR A 106 -10.66 22.35 27.10
C THR A 106 -9.73 23.02 26.09
N MET A 107 -9.85 22.69 24.81
CA MET A 107 -9.09 23.35 23.74
C MET A 107 -9.53 24.80 23.53
N ALA A 108 -10.83 25.10 23.70
CA ALA A 108 -11.34 26.47 23.68
C ALA A 108 -10.77 27.32 24.83
N GLN A 109 -10.57 26.72 26.01
CA GLN A 109 -9.92 27.38 27.14
C GLN A 109 -8.42 27.58 26.89
N LEU A 110 -7.75 26.62 26.26
CA LEU A 110 -6.32 26.66 25.95
C LEU A 110 -5.98 27.72 24.89
N PHE A 111 -6.68 27.71 23.76
CA PHE A 111 -6.44 28.65 22.66
C PHE A 111 -7.24 29.94 22.76
N GLY A 112 -8.22 30.02 23.67
CA GLY A 112 -9.12 31.17 23.84
C GLY A 112 -8.46 32.55 23.85
N PRO A 113 -7.33 32.77 24.57
CA PRO A 113 -6.65 34.07 24.62
C PRO A 113 -6.10 34.55 23.26
N ILE A 114 -5.91 33.64 22.30
CA ILE A 114 -5.35 33.96 21.00
C ILE A 114 -6.48 34.44 20.07
N PRO A 115 -6.29 35.49 19.24
CA PRO A 115 -7.27 35.90 18.23
C PRO A 115 -7.62 34.72 17.31
N GLY A 116 -8.92 34.45 17.11
CA GLY A 116 -9.37 33.27 16.36
C GLY A 116 -9.25 31.93 17.11
N GLY A 117 -8.81 31.95 18.37
CA GLY A 117 -8.51 30.78 19.18
C GLY A 117 -9.62 29.74 19.25
N LEU A 118 -10.88 30.16 19.41
CA LEU A 118 -12.02 29.24 19.43
C LEU A 118 -12.21 28.52 18.08
N GLY A 119 -11.97 29.21 16.96
CA GLY A 119 -12.01 28.59 15.62
C GLY A 119 -10.88 27.58 15.43
N ILE A 120 -9.68 27.90 15.92
CA ILE A 120 -8.53 26.99 15.94
C ILE A 120 -8.84 25.74 16.77
N SER A 121 -9.47 25.89 17.94
CA SER A 121 -9.92 24.76 18.76
C SER A 121 -10.92 23.88 18.03
N VAL A 122 -11.84 24.47 17.25
CA VAL A 122 -12.80 23.70 16.43
C VAL A 122 -12.07 22.90 15.36
N VAL A 123 -11.13 23.49 14.62
CA VAL A 123 -10.34 22.76 13.60
C VAL A 123 -9.55 21.62 14.22
N PHE A 124 -8.86 21.89 15.33
CA PHE A 124 -8.02 20.89 16.00
C PHE A 124 -8.84 19.73 16.58
N VAL A 125 -9.92 20.04 17.31
CA VAL A 125 -10.79 19.01 17.91
C VAL A 125 -11.58 18.28 16.83
N GLY A 126 -12.04 18.98 15.80
CA GLY A 126 -12.70 18.34 14.68
C GLY A 126 -11.75 17.45 13.89
N ALA A 127 -10.48 17.83 13.68
CA ALA A 127 -9.47 16.95 13.10
C ALA A 127 -9.29 15.66 13.92
N LEU A 128 -9.15 15.79 15.24
CA LEU A 128 -9.00 14.67 16.17
C LEU A 128 -10.23 13.74 16.18
N LEU A 129 -11.43 14.32 16.21
CA LEU A 129 -12.67 13.54 16.20
C LEU A 129 -12.91 12.89 14.85
N ALA A 130 -12.64 13.61 13.77
CA ALA A 130 -12.87 13.10 12.43
C ALA A 130 -11.91 11.94 12.09
N ALA A 131 -10.70 11.95 12.64
CA ALA A 131 -9.78 10.81 12.62
C ALA A 131 -10.34 9.56 13.30
N THR A 132 -11.27 9.70 14.25
CA THR A 132 -11.84 8.55 14.96
C THR A 132 -13.16 8.08 14.40
N THR A 133 -13.96 8.99 13.83
CA THR A 133 -15.30 8.68 13.32
C THR A 133 -15.30 8.28 11.87
N GLY A 134 -14.47 8.91 11.02
CA GLY A 134 -14.49 8.70 9.56
C GLY A 134 -15.82 9.05 8.88
N ILE A 135 -16.81 9.58 9.61
CA ILE A 135 -18.16 9.91 9.13
C ILE A 135 -18.34 11.42 9.21
N VAL A 136 -18.31 12.07 8.06
CA VAL A 136 -18.41 13.53 7.93
C VAL A 136 -19.71 14.05 8.53
N GLY A 137 -20.86 13.46 8.17
CA GLY A 137 -22.15 13.95 8.61
C GLY A 137 -22.34 13.95 10.12
N ALA A 138 -22.00 12.84 10.78
CA ALA A 138 -22.07 12.72 12.24
C ALA A 138 -21.19 13.78 12.93
N THR A 139 -19.98 13.99 12.42
CA THR A 139 -19.01 14.94 12.98
C THR A 139 -19.47 16.39 12.80
N VAL A 140 -19.94 16.75 11.61
CA VAL A 140 -20.46 18.10 11.33
C VAL A 140 -21.70 18.41 12.17
N VAL A 141 -22.62 17.45 12.32
CA VAL A 141 -23.82 17.59 13.17
C VAL A 141 -23.42 17.79 14.63
N ALA A 142 -22.51 16.95 15.15
CA ALA A 142 -22.05 17.03 16.53
C ALA A 142 -21.34 18.37 16.82
N MET A 143 -20.39 18.75 15.98
CA MET A 143 -19.69 20.04 16.10
C MET A 143 -20.63 21.22 15.86
N GLY A 144 -21.62 21.10 15.00
CA GLY A 144 -22.67 22.09 14.81
C GLY A 144 -23.50 22.31 16.07
N LEU A 145 -23.89 21.25 16.77
CA LEU A 145 -24.67 21.35 18.00
C LEU A 145 -23.88 21.92 19.18
N ILE A 146 -22.57 21.61 19.25
CA ILE A 146 -21.72 21.99 20.40
C ILE A 146 -20.99 23.32 20.13
N SER A 147 -20.29 23.43 19.01
CA SER A 147 -19.37 24.54 18.72
C SER A 147 -20.08 25.78 18.19
N LEU A 148 -21.10 25.64 17.34
CA LEU A 148 -21.76 26.79 16.71
C LEU A 148 -22.39 27.74 17.74
N PRO A 149 -23.17 27.27 18.74
CA PRO A 149 -23.72 28.15 19.77
C PRO A 149 -22.63 28.83 20.59
N ALA A 150 -21.54 28.12 20.89
CA ALA A 150 -20.40 28.67 21.63
C ALA A 150 -19.69 29.79 20.86
N MET A 151 -19.48 29.62 19.55
CA MET A 151 -18.88 30.65 18.68
C MET A 151 -19.78 31.89 18.57
N LEU A 152 -21.09 31.70 18.35
CA LEU A 152 -22.04 32.80 18.23
C LEU A 152 -22.17 33.60 19.54
N ARG A 153 -22.17 32.94 20.71
CA ARG A 153 -22.16 33.62 22.02
C ARG A 153 -20.93 34.49 22.25
N ASN A 154 -19.81 34.13 21.63
CA ASN A 154 -18.56 34.89 21.69
C ASN A 154 -18.40 35.86 20.50
N ASN A 155 -19.50 36.25 19.85
CA ASN A 155 -19.51 37.23 18.74
C ASN A 155 -18.65 36.85 17.53
N TYR A 156 -18.44 35.55 17.26
CA TYR A 156 -17.85 35.14 15.99
C TYR A 156 -18.79 35.42 14.83
N SER A 157 -18.23 35.80 13.68
CA SER A 157 -19.04 35.99 12.48
C SER A 157 -19.71 34.66 12.06
N PRO A 158 -21.02 34.66 11.74
CA PRO A 158 -21.73 33.44 11.37
C PRO A 158 -21.09 32.70 10.18
N SER A 159 -20.56 33.45 9.21
CA SER A 159 -19.87 32.88 8.05
C SER A 159 -18.58 32.15 8.44
N LEU A 160 -17.71 32.77 9.25
CA LEU A 160 -16.48 32.10 9.66
C LEU A 160 -16.77 30.90 10.55
N ALA A 161 -17.72 31.02 11.49
CA ALA A 161 -18.09 29.93 12.40
C ALA A 161 -18.63 28.71 11.64
N THR A 162 -19.58 28.93 10.72
CA THR A 162 -20.15 27.82 9.94
C THR A 162 -19.17 27.25 8.92
N GLY A 163 -18.38 28.07 8.25
CA GLY A 163 -17.31 27.61 7.36
C GLY A 163 -16.29 26.74 8.09
N THR A 164 -15.84 27.17 9.27
CA THR A 164 -14.87 26.44 10.10
C THR A 164 -15.42 25.08 10.54
N ILE A 165 -16.68 25.04 11.01
CA ILE A 165 -17.31 23.79 11.46
C ILE A 165 -17.52 22.81 10.30
N ALA A 166 -18.03 23.30 9.17
CA ALA A 166 -18.24 22.46 7.99
C ALA A 166 -16.90 21.90 7.47
N ALA A 167 -15.89 22.76 7.27
CA ALA A 167 -14.58 22.35 6.80
C ALA A 167 -13.91 21.36 7.76
N SER A 168 -13.96 21.65 9.06
CA SER A 168 -13.37 20.78 10.08
C SER A 168 -14.02 19.40 10.13
N GLY A 169 -15.33 19.28 9.89
CA GLY A 169 -15.99 17.98 9.89
C GLY A 169 -15.65 17.13 8.67
N THR A 170 -15.23 17.73 7.55
CA THR A 170 -14.77 16.99 6.36
C THR A 170 -13.35 16.42 6.50
N LEU A 171 -12.58 16.85 7.50
CA LEU A 171 -11.22 16.37 7.74
C LEU A 171 -11.12 14.86 7.96
N GLY A 172 -12.20 14.21 8.41
CA GLY A 172 -12.23 12.76 8.66
C GLY A 172 -12.13 11.90 7.41
N GLN A 173 -12.24 12.51 6.23
CA GLN A 173 -12.02 11.81 4.97
C GLN A 173 -10.53 11.60 4.68
N ILE A 174 -9.64 12.44 5.20
CA ILE A 174 -8.20 12.39 4.91
C ILE A 174 -7.34 12.08 6.15
N ILE A 175 -7.77 12.48 7.35
CA ILE A 175 -6.99 12.24 8.55
C ILE A 175 -7.14 10.78 9.01
N PRO A 176 -6.05 10.00 9.10
CA PRO A 176 -6.11 8.61 9.54
C PRO A 176 -6.45 8.46 11.03
N PRO A 177 -7.10 7.36 11.44
CA PRO A 177 -7.68 6.29 10.61
C PRO A 177 -8.99 6.69 9.91
N SER A 178 -9.05 6.59 8.57
CA SER A 178 -10.21 7.03 7.79
C SER A 178 -10.89 5.90 7.04
N ILE A 179 -12.21 5.80 7.16
CA ILE A 179 -13.05 4.83 6.42
C ILE A 179 -12.93 5.06 4.91
N VAL A 180 -12.81 6.32 4.48
CA VAL A 180 -12.65 6.68 3.05
C VAL A 180 -11.38 6.04 2.49
N LEU A 181 -10.27 6.19 3.21
CA LEU A 181 -8.98 5.63 2.80
C LEU A 181 -8.95 4.09 2.84
N ILE A 182 -9.66 3.47 3.78
CA ILE A 182 -9.81 2.00 3.82
C ILE A 182 -10.50 1.50 2.54
N ILE A 183 -11.60 2.16 2.13
CA ILE A 183 -12.34 1.76 0.92
C ILE A 183 -11.52 2.07 -0.32
N LEU A 184 -10.89 3.25 -0.41
CA LEU A 184 -10.03 3.61 -1.54
C LEU A 184 -8.86 2.65 -1.70
N ALA A 185 -8.25 2.18 -0.61
CA ALA A 185 -7.15 1.23 -0.67
C ALA A 185 -7.56 -0.09 -1.35
N ASP A 186 -8.73 -0.62 -0.99
CA ASP A 186 -9.28 -1.85 -1.58
C ASP A 186 -9.62 -1.67 -3.07
N GLN A 187 -10.27 -0.56 -3.41
CA GLN A 187 -10.66 -0.28 -4.81
C GLN A 187 -9.44 0.01 -5.69
N LEU A 188 -8.42 0.68 -5.14
CA LEU A 188 -7.17 0.94 -5.84
C LEU A 188 -6.29 -0.30 -5.96
N ALA A 189 -6.27 -1.20 -4.97
CA ALA A 189 -5.56 -2.47 -5.09
C ALA A 189 -6.09 -3.27 -6.29
N SER A 190 -7.41 -3.40 -6.41
CA SER A 190 -8.02 -4.05 -7.58
C SER A 190 -7.76 -3.29 -8.90
N ALA A 191 -7.68 -1.96 -8.85
CA ALA A 191 -7.36 -1.16 -10.03
C ALA A 191 -5.89 -1.29 -10.45
N VAL A 192 -4.97 -1.47 -9.49
CA VAL A 192 -3.54 -1.73 -9.74
C VAL A 192 -3.35 -3.05 -10.48
N ASP A 193 -4.06 -4.11 -10.09
CA ASP A 193 -3.97 -5.41 -10.78
C ASP A 193 -4.42 -5.29 -12.24
N GLN A 194 -5.50 -4.55 -12.49
CA GLN A 194 -5.98 -4.26 -13.85
C GLN A 194 -5.00 -3.38 -14.63
N ALA A 195 -4.41 -2.35 -13.99
CA ALA A 195 -3.40 -1.51 -14.63
C ALA A 195 -2.11 -2.29 -14.96
N GLY A 196 -1.73 -3.23 -14.08
CA GLY A 196 -0.60 -4.12 -14.27
C GLY A 196 -0.75 -5.02 -15.48
N SER A 197 -1.94 -5.62 -15.68
CA SER A 197 -2.21 -6.43 -16.87
C SER A 197 -2.21 -5.58 -18.15
N ILE A 198 -2.78 -4.37 -18.10
CA ILE A 198 -2.73 -3.41 -19.22
C ILE A 198 -1.26 -3.08 -19.57
N ARG A 199 -0.40 -2.81 -18.58
CA ARG A 199 1.02 -2.55 -18.81
C ARG A 199 1.76 -3.74 -19.41
N GLN A 200 1.51 -4.96 -18.93
CA GLN A 200 2.11 -6.16 -19.50
C GLN A 200 1.76 -6.34 -20.98
N THR A 201 0.49 -6.11 -21.35
CA THR A 201 0.05 -6.14 -22.75
C THR A 201 0.72 -5.04 -23.57
N LEU A 202 0.74 -3.80 -23.07
CA LEU A 202 1.39 -2.67 -23.75
C LEU A 202 2.88 -2.93 -24.00
N TYR A 203 3.61 -3.42 -22.99
CA TYR A 203 5.04 -3.73 -23.10
C TYR A 203 5.31 -4.84 -24.11
N LYS A 204 4.52 -5.92 -24.08
CA LYS A 204 4.64 -7.03 -25.02
C LYS A 204 4.43 -6.58 -26.45
N GLU A 205 3.45 -5.70 -26.67
CA GLU A 205 3.14 -5.19 -28.01
C GLU A 205 4.20 -4.23 -28.54
N SER A 206 4.83 -3.43 -27.66
CA SER A 206 5.79 -2.43 -28.08
C SER A 206 7.21 -2.95 -28.25
N THR A 207 7.61 -3.95 -27.46
CA THR A 207 8.96 -4.53 -27.49
C THR A 207 9.01 -5.90 -28.17
N GLY A 208 7.88 -6.60 -28.26
CA GLY A 208 7.81 -8.00 -28.69
C GLY A 208 8.19 -9.02 -27.61
N GLU A 209 8.63 -8.58 -26.42
CA GLU A 209 9.03 -9.45 -25.32
C GLU A 209 7.81 -10.01 -24.57
N LEU A 210 7.84 -11.30 -24.22
CA LEU A 210 6.67 -11.96 -23.59
C LEU A 210 6.46 -11.56 -22.12
N SER A 211 7.49 -11.10 -21.43
CA SER A 211 7.49 -10.80 -20.00
C SER A 211 8.05 -9.41 -19.73
N MET A 212 7.26 -8.57 -19.08
CA MET A 212 7.69 -7.25 -18.64
C MET A 212 8.55 -7.34 -17.37
N PRO A 213 9.69 -6.64 -17.30
CA PRO A 213 10.46 -6.50 -16.06
C PRO A 213 9.61 -5.95 -14.91
N SER A 214 9.84 -6.43 -13.69
CA SER A 214 9.11 -6.00 -12.49
C SER A 214 9.33 -4.51 -12.13
N ASP A 215 10.39 -3.90 -12.66
CA ASP A 215 10.71 -2.47 -12.53
C ASP A 215 9.63 -1.56 -13.12
N PHE A 216 8.88 -2.06 -14.11
CA PHE A 216 7.81 -1.32 -14.78
C PHE A 216 6.41 -1.68 -14.28
N ALA A 217 6.30 -2.62 -13.34
CA ALA A 217 5.03 -2.98 -12.73
C ALA A 217 4.42 -1.81 -11.94
N VAL A 218 3.10 -1.77 -11.82
CA VAL A 218 2.38 -0.80 -10.99
C VAL A 218 2.52 -1.21 -9.52
N THR A 219 2.69 -0.24 -8.62
CA THR A 219 2.85 -0.50 -7.19
C THR A 219 1.48 -0.66 -6.54
N SER A 220 1.25 -1.81 -5.90
CA SER A 220 0.04 -2.09 -5.12
C SER A 220 -0.06 -1.17 -3.91
N THR A 221 -1.25 -1.11 -3.30
CA THR A 221 -1.48 -0.34 -2.08
C THR A 221 -2.25 -1.17 -1.07
N SER A 222 -2.01 -0.89 0.20
CA SER A 222 -2.78 -1.37 1.35
C SER A 222 -3.43 -0.20 2.11
N ALA A 223 -4.37 -0.47 3.02
CA ALA A 223 -4.98 0.60 3.82
C ALA A 223 -3.97 1.26 4.78
N GLY A 224 -2.97 0.50 5.28
CA GLY A 224 -1.90 1.05 6.11
C GLY A 224 -1.01 2.03 5.35
N GLU A 225 -0.64 1.71 4.11
CA GLU A 225 0.11 2.63 3.23
C GLU A 225 -0.70 3.87 2.88
N MET A 226 -2.02 3.71 2.64
CA MET A 226 -2.90 4.86 2.43
C MET A 226 -2.99 5.77 3.65
N PHE A 227 -3.02 5.21 4.87
CA PHE A 227 -2.97 6.00 6.10
C PHE A 227 -1.65 6.76 6.23
N LEU A 228 -0.53 6.09 6.00
CA LEU A 228 0.79 6.72 6.00
C LEU A 228 0.89 7.84 4.97
N GLY A 229 0.41 7.60 3.75
CA GLY A 229 0.45 8.57 2.67
C GLY A 229 -0.47 9.77 2.88
N ALA A 230 -1.60 9.59 3.55
CA ALA A 230 -2.54 10.68 3.85
C ALA A 230 -2.16 11.47 5.11
N PHE A 231 -1.33 10.92 5.99
CA PHE A 231 -1.00 11.54 7.29
C PHE A 231 -0.39 12.95 7.14
N LEU A 232 0.65 13.08 6.33
CA LEU A 232 1.33 14.37 6.14
C LEU A 232 0.45 15.39 5.39
N PRO A 233 -0.20 15.05 4.25
CA PRO A 233 -1.20 15.92 3.62
C PRO A 233 -2.33 16.37 4.56
N GLY A 234 -2.82 15.46 5.42
CA GLY A 234 -3.85 15.77 6.41
C GLY A 234 -3.37 16.82 7.42
N LEU A 235 -2.15 16.67 7.95
CA LEU A 235 -1.54 17.67 8.84
C LEU A 235 -1.29 19.01 8.16
N VAL A 236 -0.84 18.99 6.89
CA VAL A 236 -0.68 20.22 6.08
C VAL A 236 -2.02 20.94 5.96
N LEU A 237 -3.11 20.22 5.68
CA LEU A 237 -4.43 20.82 5.56
C LEU A 237 -4.94 21.41 6.89
N VAL A 238 -4.77 20.69 8.01
CA VAL A 238 -5.08 21.20 9.36
C VAL A 238 -4.29 22.47 9.65
N GLY A 239 -2.99 22.46 9.36
CA GLY A 239 -2.10 23.61 9.51
C GLY A 239 -2.56 24.81 8.66
N LEU A 240 -2.90 24.60 7.40
CA LEU A 240 -3.42 25.63 6.50
C LEU A 240 -4.72 26.26 7.04
N TYR A 241 -5.64 25.45 7.58
CA TYR A 241 -6.87 25.95 8.19
C TYR A 241 -6.60 26.78 9.46
N MET A 242 -5.73 26.29 10.35
CA MET A 242 -5.36 27.02 11.57
C MET A 242 -4.65 28.34 11.25
N LEU A 243 -3.71 28.32 10.30
CA LEU A 243 -2.99 29.51 9.84
C LEU A 243 -3.93 30.52 9.18
N PHE A 244 -4.88 30.07 8.36
CA PHE A 244 -5.88 30.93 7.76
C PHE A 244 -6.76 31.60 8.83
N ILE A 245 -7.28 30.84 9.79
CA ILE A 245 -8.12 31.39 10.86
C ILE A 245 -7.34 32.41 11.69
N MET A 246 -6.08 32.10 12.03
CA MET A 246 -5.19 33.00 12.75
C MET A 246 -4.95 34.30 11.97
N GLY A 247 -4.51 34.19 10.70
CA GLY A 247 -4.24 35.33 9.84
C GLY A 247 -5.48 36.19 9.61
N PHE A 248 -6.64 35.56 9.38
CA PHE A 248 -7.91 36.25 9.22
C PHE A 248 -8.35 36.95 10.51
N ALA A 249 -8.13 36.35 11.69
CA ALA A 249 -8.45 36.95 12.97
C ALA A 249 -7.55 38.15 13.31
N ILE A 250 -6.27 38.10 12.93
CA ILE A 250 -5.34 39.22 13.09
C ILE A 250 -5.75 40.39 12.18
N LEU A 251 -6.12 40.12 10.94
CA LEU A 251 -6.55 41.15 9.98
C LEU A 251 -7.96 41.69 10.28
N ASN A 252 -8.87 40.85 10.79
CA ASN A 252 -10.24 41.21 11.13
C ASN A 252 -10.61 40.77 12.57
N PRO A 253 -10.11 41.46 13.61
CA PRO A 253 -10.34 41.08 15.02
C PRO A 253 -11.81 41.07 15.43
N LYS A 254 -12.65 41.86 14.75
CA LYS A 254 -14.11 41.92 15.00
C LYS A 254 -14.85 40.64 14.60
N SER A 255 -14.31 39.88 13.63
CA SER A 255 -14.99 38.70 13.10
C SER A 255 -14.64 37.41 13.85
N ALA A 256 -13.55 37.43 14.63
CA ALA A 256 -13.04 36.29 15.39
C ALA A 256 -12.32 36.77 16.68
N PRO A 257 -13.06 37.35 17.64
CA PRO A 257 -12.46 37.93 18.84
C PRO A 257 -11.83 36.86 19.74
N ALA A 258 -10.83 37.26 20.52
CA ALA A 258 -10.21 36.43 21.55
C ALA A 258 -11.18 36.23 22.73
N VAL A 259 -11.31 34.99 23.18
CA VAL A 259 -12.18 34.60 24.30
C VAL A 259 -11.31 34.39 25.53
N HIS A 260 -11.33 35.35 26.45
CA HIS A 260 -10.49 35.29 27.63
C HIS A 260 -11.00 34.19 28.58
N TYR A 261 -10.11 33.27 28.94
CA TYR A 261 -10.37 32.29 29.98
C TYR A 261 -10.41 33.00 31.34
N GLY A 262 -11.50 32.82 32.10
CA GLY A 262 -11.67 33.46 33.40
C GLY A 262 -10.81 32.90 34.54
N GLY A 263 -10.08 31.79 34.30
CA GLY A 263 -9.18 31.16 35.28
C GLY A 263 -7.70 31.50 35.05
N LYS A 264 -6.82 30.95 35.90
CA LYS A 264 -5.36 31.06 35.73
C LYS A 264 -4.82 29.84 34.99
N PHE A 265 -3.77 30.02 34.19
CA PHE A 265 -3.00 28.91 33.61
C PHE A 265 -2.10 28.30 34.70
N ASP A 266 -2.70 27.54 35.61
CA ASP A 266 -2.03 26.87 36.72
C ASP A 266 -1.69 25.40 36.41
N ARG A 267 -1.05 24.71 37.36
CA ARG A 267 -0.71 23.29 37.23
C ARG A 267 -1.96 22.43 37.07
N ASP A 268 -3.07 22.78 37.72
CA ASP A 268 -4.32 22.02 37.65
C ASP A 268 -4.97 22.14 36.26
N PHE A 269 -4.92 23.32 35.65
CA PHE A 269 -5.32 23.51 34.26
C PHE A 269 -4.46 22.68 33.31
N LEU A 270 -3.14 22.67 33.49
CA LEU A 270 -2.24 21.84 32.68
C LEU A 270 -2.57 20.34 32.82
N VAL A 271 -2.79 19.86 34.05
CA VAL A 271 -3.19 18.47 34.30
C VAL A 271 -4.52 18.15 33.63
N LYS A 272 -5.50 19.04 33.70
CA LYS A 272 -6.78 18.89 33.00
C LYS A 272 -6.59 18.79 31.48
N VAL A 273 -5.82 19.70 30.89
CA VAL A 273 -5.51 19.69 29.45
C VAL A 273 -4.88 18.37 29.03
N VAL A 274 -3.87 17.91 29.77
CA VAL A 274 -3.19 16.64 29.49
C VAL A 274 -4.15 15.45 29.62
N LEU A 275 -4.93 15.37 30.71
CA LEU A 275 -5.86 14.25 30.94
C LEU A 275 -7.04 14.22 29.96
N THR A 276 -7.43 15.35 29.38
CA THR A 276 -8.48 15.39 28.35
C THR A 276 -7.93 15.07 26.96
N LEU A 277 -6.72 15.56 26.63
CA LEU A 277 -6.15 15.46 25.28
C LEU A 277 -5.36 14.15 25.05
N PHE A 278 -4.61 13.70 26.05
CA PHE A 278 -3.70 12.56 25.91
C PHE A 278 -4.43 11.25 25.62
N PRO A 279 -5.54 10.86 26.29
CA PRO A 279 -6.13 9.54 26.06
C PRO A 279 -6.65 9.32 24.62
N PRO A 280 -7.40 10.26 24.00
CA PRO A 280 -7.81 10.09 22.60
C PRO A 280 -6.64 10.09 21.62
N LEU A 281 -5.65 10.96 21.82
CA LEU A 281 -4.43 10.95 20.99
C LEU A 281 -3.65 9.65 21.15
N ALA A 282 -3.48 9.17 22.38
CA ALA A 282 -2.80 7.91 22.68
C ALA A 282 -3.52 6.74 22.01
N LEU A 283 -4.86 6.73 21.99
CA LEU A 283 -5.61 5.70 21.26
C LEU A 283 -5.33 5.78 19.76
N ILE A 284 -5.37 6.98 19.15
CA ILE A 284 -5.10 7.16 17.71
C ILE A 284 -3.67 6.73 17.37
N PHE A 285 -2.67 7.16 18.15
CA PHE A 285 -1.28 6.77 17.94
C PHE A 285 -1.03 5.29 18.21
N LEU A 286 -1.78 4.67 19.12
CA LEU A 286 -1.66 3.24 19.39
C LEU A 286 -2.26 2.42 18.24
N VAL A 287 -3.40 2.84 17.69
CA VAL A 287 -4.05 2.20 16.54
C VAL A 287 -3.25 2.43 15.26
N LEU A 288 -2.87 3.68 14.98
CA LEU A 288 -2.09 4.02 13.80
C LEU A 288 -0.66 3.46 13.92
N GLY A 289 -0.05 3.55 15.09
CA GLY A 289 1.30 3.04 15.35
C GLY A 289 1.39 1.52 15.22
N SER A 290 0.37 0.75 15.63
CA SER A 290 0.36 -0.69 15.42
C SER A 290 0.22 -1.10 13.95
N ILE A 291 -0.49 -0.29 13.14
CA ILE A 291 -0.56 -0.46 11.68
C ILE A 291 0.79 -0.12 11.04
N ILE A 292 1.38 1.03 11.40
CA ILE A 292 2.64 1.52 10.82
C ILE A 292 3.81 0.59 11.16
N ALA A 293 3.88 0.13 12.41
CA ALA A 293 4.92 -0.78 12.85
C ALA A 293 4.73 -2.22 12.34
N GLY A 294 3.65 -2.51 11.60
CA GLY A 294 3.34 -3.86 11.13
C GLY A 294 2.96 -4.85 12.24
N VAL A 295 2.73 -4.36 13.47
CA VAL A 295 2.38 -5.19 14.63
C VAL A 295 0.95 -5.71 14.52
N ALA A 296 0.06 -4.93 13.92
CA ALA A 296 -1.34 -5.28 13.75
C ALA A 296 -1.83 -4.94 12.34
N THR A 297 -2.61 -5.83 11.75
CA THR A 297 -3.39 -5.54 10.53
C THR A 297 -4.51 -4.54 10.84
N VAL A 298 -5.13 -3.97 9.79
CA VAL A 298 -6.10 -2.86 9.94
C VAL A 298 -7.33 -3.27 10.74
N ASN A 299 -7.80 -4.51 10.59
CA ASN A 299 -8.89 -5.08 11.39
C ASN A 299 -8.48 -5.30 12.86
N GLN A 300 -7.28 -5.82 13.14
CA GLN A 300 -6.75 -5.97 14.49
C GLN A 300 -6.58 -4.61 15.19
N ALA A 301 -6.02 -3.64 14.49
CA ALA A 301 -5.89 -2.26 14.97
C ALA A 301 -7.27 -1.62 15.23
N GLY A 302 -8.26 -1.87 14.37
CA GLY A 302 -9.64 -1.47 14.59
C GLY A 302 -10.23 -2.07 15.87
N ALA A 303 -9.95 -3.33 16.18
CA ALA A 303 -10.40 -3.98 17.41
C ALA A 303 -9.76 -3.35 18.66
N ILE A 304 -8.46 -3.05 18.59
CA ILE A 304 -7.76 -2.31 19.66
C ILE A 304 -8.40 -0.93 19.87
N GLY A 305 -8.71 -0.22 18.78
CA GLY A 305 -9.44 1.05 18.79
C GLY A 305 -10.81 0.96 19.46
N ALA A 306 -11.62 -0.02 19.06
CA ALA A 306 -12.96 -0.25 19.61
C ALA A 306 -12.93 -0.56 21.11
N ILE A 307 -12.01 -1.42 21.56
CA ILE A 307 -11.82 -1.73 22.98
C ILE A 307 -11.35 -0.50 23.75
N GLY A 308 -10.36 0.23 23.23
CA GLY A 308 -9.85 1.45 23.87
C GLY A 308 -10.91 2.54 24.01
N ALA A 309 -11.74 2.75 22.99
CA ALA A 309 -12.88 3.67 23.05
C ALA A 309 -13.93 3.24 24.08
N MET A 310 -14.20 1.95 24.22
CA MET A 310 -15.12 1.41 25.23
C MET A 310 -14.59 1.61 26.66
N ILE A 311 -13.29 1.37 26.89
CA ILE A 311 -12.64 1.65 28.18
C ILE A 311 -12.72 3.15 28.50
N MET A 312 -12.48 4.01 27.51
CA MET A 312 -12.58 5.45 27.69
C MET A 312 -13.98 5.93 28.01
N ALA A 313 -14.98 5.43 27.28
CA ALA A 313 -16.38 5.69 27.57
C ALA A 313 -16.76 5.21 28.98
N GLY A 314 -16.24 4.07 29.43
CA GLY A 314 -16.51 3.50 30.75
C GLY A 314 -16.14 4.42 31.92
N TYR A 315 -14.97 5.07 31.90
CA TYR A 315 -14.59 6.02 32.95
C TYR A 315 -15.22 7.39 32.76
N ARG A 316 -15.50 7.82 31.52
CA ARG A 316 -16.05 9.15 31.25
C ARG A 316 -17.54 9.26 31.60
N LEU A 317 -18.30 8.19 31.35
CA LEU A 317 -19.73 8.11 31.68
C LEU A 317 -19.98 7.97 33.19
N SER A 318 -18.99 7.49 33.95
CA SER A 318 -19.03 7.37 35.42
C SER A 318 -18.35 8.54 36.14
N ASP A 319 -18.27 9.69 35.48
CA ASP A 319 -17.62 10.87 36.06
C ASP A 319 -18.37 11.37 37.30
N GLY A 320 -17.63 11.57 38.38
CA GLY A 320 -18.17 11.87 39.72
C GLY A 320 -18.32 10.66 40.65
N GLU A 321 -18.16 9.42 40.17
CA GLU A 321 -18.23 8.21 41.00
C GLU A 321 -16.85 7.78 41.57
N LYS A 322 -16.85 7.18 42.77
CA LYS A 322 -15.63 6.57 43.34
C LYS A 322 -15.23 5.36 42.50
N GLY A 323 -13.99 5.36 41.98
CA GLY A 323 -13.51 4.29 41.09
C GLY A 323 -13.89 4.48 39.62
N LYS A 324 -13.94 5.71 39.12
CA LYS A 324 -14.14 5.95 37.68
C LYS A 324 -13.02 5.35 36.82
N TYR A 325 -11.75 5.55 37.20
CA TYR A 325 -10.59 5.10 36.43
C TYR A 325 -10.16 3.65 36.69
N THR A 326 -10.79 2.91 37.62
CA THR A 326 -10.32 1.57 38.00
C THR A 326 -10.23 0.60 36.82
N PRO A 327 -11.24 0.49 35.93
CA PRO A 327 -11.13 -0.39 34.76
C PRO A 327 -9.99 0.01 33.82
N ALA A 328 -9.77 1.31 33.61
CA ALA A 328 -8.70 1.81 32.75
C ALA A 328 -7.31 1.53 33.36
N ILE A 329 -7.14 1.77 34.66
CA ILE A 329 -5.89 1.47 35.37
C ILE A 329 -5.62 -0.04 35.35
N LEU A 330 -6.65 -0.86 35.57
CA LEU A 330 -6.53 -2.33 35.50
C LEU A 330 -6.07 -2.78 34.11
N ALA A 331 -6.65 -2.22 33.05
CA ALA A 331 -6.25 -2.53 31.67
C ALA A 331 -4.80 -2.12 31.39
N VAL A 332 -4.38 -0.92 31.80
CA VAL A 332 -3.00 -0.45 31.60
C VAL A 332 -2.01 -1.31 32.38
N LEU A 333 -2.30 -1.65 33.65
CA LEU A 333 -1.44 -2.54 34.44
C LEU A 333 -1.36 -3.94 33.85
N ALA A 334 -2.47 -4.48 33.35
CA ALA A 334 -2.51 -5.76 32.67
C ALA A 334 -1.67 -5.75 31.37
N LEU A 335 -1.81 -4.71 30.54
CA LEU A 335 -1.00 -4.55 29.32
C LEU A 335 0.49 -4.40 29.63
N LEU A 336 0.85 -3.63 30.65
CA LEU A 336 2.24 -3.50 31.11
C LEU A 336 2.79 -4.83 31.61
N ALA A 337 1.99 -5.60 32.36
CA ALA A 337 2.39 -6.93 32.82
C ALA A 337 2.59 -7.89 31.64
N ILE A 338 1.70 -7.88 30.63
CA ILE A 338 1.85 -8.69 29.41
C ILE A 338 3.13 -8.29 28.67
N ALA A 339 3.35 -7.00 28.44
CA ALA A 339 4.53 -6.49 27.75
C ALA A 339 5.83 -6.87 28.49
N LEU A 340 5.82 -6.76 29.82
CA LEU A 340 6.96 -7.16 30.66
C LEU A 340 7.22 -8.66 30.53
N VAL A 341 6.20 -9.52 30.63
CA VAL A 341 6.37 -10.97 30.53
C VAL A 341 6.91 -11.35 29.14
N VAL A 342 6.32 -10.83 28.07
CA VAL A 342 6.75 -11.11 26.68
C VAL A 342 8.19 -10.64 26.43
N SER A 343 8.64 -9.56 27.08
CA SER A 343 10.01 -9.07 26.94
C SER A 343 11.06 -9.93 27.64
N PHE A 344 10.69 -10.72 28.66
CA PHE A 344 11.62 -11.51 29.46
C PHE A 344 11.46 -13.02 29.31
N HIS A 345 10.32 -13.51 28.80
CA HIS A 345 10.01 -14.94 28.70
C HIS A 345 9.40 -15.27 27.32
N GLU A 346 9.82 -16.36 26.69
CA GLU A 346 9.19 -16.90 25.48
C GLU A 346 7.88 -17.60 25.86
N ILE A 347 6.73 -16.95 25.61
CA ILE A 347 5.42 -17.52 25.92
C ILE A 347 5.01 -18.49 24.81
N ASN A 348 5.57 -19.70 24.81
CA ASN A 348 5.15 -20.77 23.92
C ASN A 348 4.69 -22.00 24.72
N ILE A 349 3.38 -22.27 24.70
CA ILE A 349 2.76 -23.38 25.43
C ILE A 349 3.35 -24.74 25.01
N LYS A 350 3.87 -24.86 23.79
CA LYS A 350 4.47 -26.10 23.26
C LYS A 350 5.95 -26.27 23.60
N ARG A 351 6.61 -25.25 24.17
CA ARG A 351 8.06 -25.20 24.44
C ARG A 351 8.33 -24.80 25.89
N ILE A 352 7.64 -25.44 26.83
CA ILE A 352 7.83 -25.19 28.27
C ILE A 352 8.87 -26.19 28.78
N ASP A 353 10.11 -25.74 28.88
CA ASP A 353 11.23 -26.58 29.32
C ASP A 353 11.70 -26.23 30.74
N THR A 354 11.47 -24.99 31.21
CA THR A 354 11.92 -24.54 32.55
C THR A 354 10.78 -24.10 33.46
N SER A 355 11.06 -24.07 34.78
CA SER A 355 10.13 -23.53 35.78
C SER A 355 9.92 -22.01 35.64
N ALA A 356 10.86 -21.29 35.03
CA ALA A 356 10.73 -19.88 34.71
C ALA A 356 9.67 -19.65 33.62
N ASP A 357 9.67 -20.47 32.57
CA ASP A 357 8.67 -20.40 31.48
C ASP A 357 7.25 -20.64 32.02
N LEU A 358 7.10 -21.56 32.96
CA LEU A 358 5.83 -21.81 33.65
C LEU A 358 5.37 -20.60 34.48
N ILE A 359 6.29 -19.95 35.20
CA ILE A 359 5.97 -18.72 35.96
C ILE A 359 5.57 -17.61 34.99
N GLY A 360 6.32 -17.41 33.90
CA GLY A 360 5.98 -16.45 32.85
C GLY A 360 4.58 -16.68 32.29
N LEU A 361 4.23 -17.92 31.97
CA LEU A 361 2.90 -18.29 31.49
C LEU A 361 1.78 -17.99 32.52
N ILE A 362 2.00 -18.29 33.81
CA ILE A 362 1.02 -18.00 34.86
C ILE A 362 0.79 -16.49 35.00
N VAL A 363 1.86 -15.70 35.02
CA VAL A 363 1.76 -14.24 35.09
C VAL A 363 1.04 -13.69 33.86
N ALA A 364 1.34 -14.20 32.66
CA ALA A 364 0.63 -13.84 31.44
C ALA A 364 -0.86 -14.17 31.52
N LEU A 365 -1.24 -15.36 31.99
CA LEU A 365 -2.64 -15.77 32.18
C LEU A 365 -3.39 -14.86 33.16
N ILE A 366 -2.76 -14.49 34.28
CA ILE A 366 -3.33 -13.54 35.24
C ILE A 366 -3.51 -12.18 34.57
N ALA A 367 -2.50 -11.68 33.87
CA ALA A 367 -2.56 -10.39 33.19
C ALA A 367 -3.66 -10.36 32.10
N VAL A 368 -3.78 -11.40 31.27
CA VAL A 368 -4.87 -11.51 30.29
C VAL A 368 -6.24 -11.56 30.98
N SER A 369 -6.37 -12.30 32.08
CA SER A 369 -7.63 -12.38 32.84
C SER A 369 -8.03 -11.02 33.43
N LEU A 370 -7.07 -10.25 33.93
CA LEU A 370 -7.28 -8.88 34.41
C LEU A 370 -7.69 -7.95 33.28
N LEU A 371 -7.07 -8.06 32.10
CA LEU A 371 -7.44 -7.30 30.91
C LEU A 371 -8.88 -7.59 30.48
N LEU A 372 -9.26 -8.87 30.41
CA LEU A 372 -10.63 -9.27 30.08
C LEU A 372 -11.64 -8.75 31.10
N LEU A 373 -11.30 -8.77 32.40
CA LEU A 373 -12.15 -8.21 33.45
C LEU A 373 -12.30 -6.70 33.31
N ALA A 374 -11.23 -5.97 32.97
CA ALA A 374 -11.28 -4.54 32.70
C ALA A 374 -12.21 -4.19 31.52
N ILE A 375 -12.09 -4.96 30.43
CA ILE A 375 -12.92 -4.79 29.23
C ILE A 375 -14.37 -5.10 29.55
N PHE A 376 -14.65 -6.22 30.21
CA PHE A 376 -16.00 -6.61 30.60
C PHE A 376 -16.64 -5.59 31.54
N TRP A 377 -15.89 -5.09 32.53
CA TRP A 377 -16.39 -4.06 33.44
C TRP A 377 -16.69 -2.75 32.70
N SER A 378 -15.82 -2.31 31.80
CA SER A 378 -16.04 -1.12 30.96
C SER A 378 -17.26 -1.31 30.06
N GLY A 379 -17.38 -2.45 29.39
CA GLY A 379 -18.53 -2.83 28.58
C GLY A 379 -19.83 -2.82 29.38
N TRP A 380 -19.83 -3.42 30.57
CA TRP A 380 -20.99 -3.42 31.46
C TRP A 380 -21.41 -2.01 31.89
N ARG A 381 -20.45 -1.12 32.20
CA ARG A 381 -20.74 0.29 32.50
C ARG A 381 -21.36 1.00 31.30
N THR A 382 -20.76 0.87 30.12
CA THR A 382 -21.29 1.50 28.90
C THR A 382 -22.66 0.97 28.49
N LEU A 383 -22.99 -0.29 28.82
CA LEU A 383 -24.30 -0.88 28.62
C LEU A 383 -25.34 -0.36 29.62
N LYS A 384 -24.97 -0.26 30.91
CA LYS A 384 -25.90 0.17 31.96
C LYS A 384 -26.12 1.68 32.00
N ILE A 385 -25.10 2.48 31.71
CA ILE A 385 -25.17 3.94 31.80
C ILE A 385 -25.71 4.48 30.47
N GLN A 386 -26.90 5.10 30.53
CA GLN A 386 -27.56 5.79 29.41
C GLN A 386 -27.82 4.90 28.17
N ASP A 387 -27.77 3.56 28.32
CA ASP A 387 -27.89 2.59 27.22
C ASP A 387 -26.90 2.88 26.06
N THR A 388 -25.73 3.44 26.42
CA THR A 388 -24.79 4.01 25.45
C THR A 388 -24.29 2.95 24.49
N LEU A 389 -23.87 1.78 25.00
CA LEU A 389 -23.36 0.68 24.17
C LEU A 389 -24.40 0.19 23.16
N LYS A 390 -25.68 0.06 23.56
CA LYS A 390 -26.74 -0.39 22.66
C LYS A 390 -26.99 0.65 21.57
N GLY A 391 -26.97 1.94 21.92
CA GLY A 391 -27.04 3.03 20.96
C GLY A 391 -25.90 2.98 19.95
N VAL A 392 -24.66 2.82 20.43
CA VAL A 392 -23.46 2.69 19.58
C VAL A 392 -23.55 1.48 18.66
N MET A 393 -23.95 0.31 19.18
CA MET A 393 -24.11 -0.91 18.37
C MET A 393 -25.17 -0.75 17.28
N LEU A 394 -26.32 -0.12 17.59
CA LEU A 394 -27.38 0.14 16.61
C LEU A 394 -26.92 1.10 15.51
N GLU A 395 -26.24 2.20 15.86
CA GLU A 395 -25.72 3.14 14.87
C GLU A 395 -24.59 2.53 14.03
N THR A 396 -23.72 1.71 14.64
CA THR A 396 -22.68 0.96 13.95
C THR A 396 -23.27 -0.02 12.96
N ALA A 397 -24.28 -0.81 13.36
CA ALA A 397 -24.95 -1.76 12.49
C ALA A 397 -25.66 -1.08 11.32
N LYS A 398 -26.35 0.04 11.56
CA LYS A 398 -27.01 0.83 10.51
C LYS A 398 -26.00 1.39 9.50
N THR A 399 -24.92 2.01 9.99
CA THR A 399 -23.90 2.61 9.14
C THR A 399 -23.17 1.53 8.33
N SER A 400 -22.76 0.44 8.96
CA SER A 400 -22.08 -0.67 8.28
C SER A 400 -22.98 -1.35 7.25
N SER A 401 -24.26 -1.58 7.59
CA SER A 401 -25.24 -2.15 6.65
C SER A 401 -25.45 -1.25 5.43
N LEU A 402 -25.44 0.08 5.60
CA LEU A 402 -25.54 1.01 4.48
C LEU A 402 -24.33 0.88 3.56
N VAL A 403 -23.10 0.92 4.11
CA VAL A 403 -21.85 0.76 3.36
C VAL A 403 -21.85 -0.56 2.57
N PHE A 404 -22.24 -1.65 3.23
CA PHE A 404 -22.29 -2.98 2.63
C PHE A 404 -23.31 -3.07 1.48
N ILE A 405 -24.53 -2.57 1.65
CA ILE A 405 -25.50 -2.62 0.54
C ILE A 405 -25.04 -1.75 -0.64
N ILE A 406 -24.33 -0.64 -0.39
CA ILE A 406 -23.75 0.17 -1.46
C ILE A 406 -22.65 -0.61 -2.22
N LEU A 407 -21.74 -1.29 -1.50
CA LEU A 407 -20.72 -2.14 -2.12
C LEU A 407 -21.34 -3.24 -3.01
N LEU A 408 -22.42 -3.86 -2.55
CA LEU A 408 -23.23 -4.81 -3.33
C LEU A 408 -23.81 -4.16 -4.59
N GLY A 409 -24.44 -3.00 -4.43
CA GLY A 409 -25.09 -2.26 -5.50
C GLY A 409 -24.13 -1.87 -6.63
N ALA A 410 -22.92 -1.46 -6.25
CA ALA A 410 -21.89 -1.04 -7.18
C ALA A 410 -21.32 -2.22 -8.00
N ALA A 411 -21.24 -3.43 -7.46
CA ALA A 411 -20.83 -4.61 -8.24
C ALA A 411 -21.83 -4.90 -9.39
N MET A 412 -23.14 -4.78 -9.12
CA MET A 412 -24.18 -4.91 -10.13
C MET A 412 -24.14 -3.78 -11.15
N LEU A 413 -23.93 -2.54 -10.70
CA LEU A 413 -23.80 -1.38 -11.57
C LEU A 413 -22.58 -1.50 -12.51
N THR A 414 -21.43 -1.90 -11.98
CA THR A 414 -20.20 -2.10 -12.76
C THR A 414 -20.40 -3.18 -13.81
N SER A 415 -21.10 -4.26 -13.47
CA SER A 415 -21.49 -5.30 -14.42
C SER A 415 -22.37 -4.75 -15.54
N ALA A 416 -23.44 -4.00 -15.21
CA ALA A 416 -24.32 -3.40 -16.21
C ALA A 416 -23.60 -2.34 -17.07
N PHE A 417 -22.72 -1.55 -16.47
CA PHE A 417 -21.92 -0.55 -17.18
C PHE A 417 -20.99 -1.22 -18.20
N ARG A 418 -20.30 -2.30 -17.80
CA ARG A 418 -19.48 -3.14 -18.69
C ARG A 418 -20.31 -3.81 -19.78
N ALA A 419 -21.52 -4.28 -19.45
CA ALA A 419 -22.44 -4.94 -20.37
C ALA A 419 -22.85 -4.08 -21.58
N PHE A 420 -22.88 -2.76 -21.41
CA PHE A 420 -23.19 -1.80 -22.47
C PHE A 420 -21.94 -1.10 -23.05
N GLY A 421 -20.74 -1.59 -22.74
CA GLY A 421 -19.49 -1.03 -23.26
C GLY A 421 -19.06 0.28 -22.60
N GLY A 422 -19.56 0.60 -21.40
CA GLY A 422 -19.26 1.87 -20.73
C GLY A 422 -17.78 2.03 -20.36
N GLU A 423 -17.09 0.95 -20.00
CA GLU A 423 -15.66 1.00 -19.66
C GLU A 423 -14.80 1.38 -20.87
N GLU A 424 -15.06 0.75 -22.03
CA GLU A 424 -14.34 1.09 -23.27
C GLU A 424 -14.67 2.52 -23.70
N LEU A 425 -15.92 2.98 -23.56
CA LEU A 425 -16.28 4.37 -23.85
C LEU A 425 -15.49 5.38 -23.00
N VAL A 426 -15.36 5.14 -21.70
CA VAL A 426 -14.59 6.04 -20.80
C VAL A 426 -13.10 5.98 -21.13
N LYS A 427 -12.56 4.78 -21.37
CA LYS A 427 -11.18 4.58 -21.80
C LYS A 427 -10.88 5.30 -23.12
N GLU A 428 -11.72 5.11 -24.12
CA GLU A 428 -11.60 5.76 -25.43
C GLU A 428 -11.66 7.28 -25.32
N PHE A 429 -12.63 7.80 -24.55
CA PHE A 429 -12.77 9.23 -24.29
C PHE A 429 -11.53 9.81 -23.61
N LEU A 430 -11.07 9.20 -22.52
CA LEU A 430 -9.92 9.70 -21.76
C LEU A 430 -8.63 9.65 -22.58
N GLN A 431 -8.40 8.55 -23.29
CA GLN A 431 -7.22 8.38 -24.13
C GLN A 431 -7.27 9.25 -25.40
N GLY A 432 -8.46 9.63 -25.89
CA GLY A 432 -8.64 10.51 -27.05
C GLY A 432 -8.36 11.99 -26.77
N LEU A 433 -8.19 12.38 -25.50
CA LEU A 433 -7.95 13.78 -25.12
C LEU A 433 -6.50 14.20 -25.40
N PRO A 434 -6.27 15.40 -25.99
CA PRO A 434 -4.94 15.96 -26.12
C PRO A 434 -4.38 16.37 -24.75
N GLY A 435 -3.13 16.01 -24.44
CA GLY A 435 -2.44 16.44 -23.22
C GLY A 435 -1.97 15.32 -22.28
N GLY A 436 -2.10 14.06 -22.67
CA GLY A 436 -1.54 12.91 -21.94
C GLY A 436 -2.12 12.72 -20.54
N PHE A 437 -1.32 12.13 -19.65
CA PHE A 437 -1.72 11.82 -18.26
C PHE A 437 -2.32 13.02 -17.52
N TRP A 438 -1.69 14.20 -17.57
CA TRP A 438 -2.14 15.35 -16.78
C TRP A 438 -3.51 15.87 -17.17
N MET A 439 -3.85 15.83 -18.47
CA MET A 439 -5.18 16.20 -18.94
C MET A 439 -6.22 15.16 -18.50
N GLN A 440 -5.90 13.86 -18.64
CA GLN A 440 -6.76 12.78 -18.17
C GLN A 440 -7.01 12.89 -16.67
N PHE A 441 -5.95 13.08 -15.88
CA PHE A 441 -6.01 13.25 -14.44
C PHE A 441 -6.89 14.45 -14.05
N LEU A 442 -6.69 15.61 -14.68
CA LEU A 442 -7.49 16.81 -14.39
C LEU A 442 -8.97 16.60 -14.69
N ILE A 443 -9.30 15.98 -15.83
CA ILE A 443 -10.68 15.70 -16.21
C ILE A 443 -11.32 14.67 -15.27
N VAL A 444 -10.60 13.61 -14.90
CA VAL A 444 -11.08 12.63 -13.91
C VAL A 444 -11.30 13.30 -12.55
N MET A 445 -10.38 14.14 -12.09
CA MET A 445 -10.56 14.91 -10.85
C MET A 445 -11.77 15.84 -10.95
N LEU A 446 -11.98 16.53 -12.08
CA LEU A 446 -13.14 17.39 -12.28
C LEU A 446 -14.46 16.59 -12.26
N VAL A 447 -14.49 15.42 -12.90
CA VAL A 447 -15.67 14.54 -12.91
C VAL A 447 -15.97 14.05 -11.49
N ILE A 448 -14.97 13.57 -10.76
CA ILE A 448 -15.13 13.15 -9.36
C ILE A 448 -15.62 14.32 -8.49
N PHE A 449 -15.08 15.52 -8.72
CA PHE A 449 -15.47 16.72 -8.00
C PHE A 449 -16.94 17.09 -8.25
N VAL A 450 -17.42 17.02 -9.49
CA VAL A 450 -18.83 17.31 -9.81
C VAL A 450 -19.75 16.20 -9.30
N LEU A 451 -19.34 14.94 -9.40
CA LEU A 451 -20.13 13.81 -8.93
C LEU A 451 -20.32 13.83 -7.41
N GLY A 452 -19.32 14.28 -6.65
CA GLY A 452 -19.43 14.39 -5.20
C GLY A 452 -20.38 15.49 -4.71
N PHE A 453 -21.00 16.27 -5.60
CA PHE A 453 -22.13 17.12 -5.22
C PHE A 453 -23.40 16.30 -4.98
N PHE A 454 -23.51 15.14 -5.63
CA PHE A 454 -24.72 14.31 -5.64
C PHE A 454 -24.51 12.95 -4.97
N LEU A 455 -23.28 12.43 -5.03
CA LEU A 455 -22.90 11.12 -4.52
C LEU A 455 -22.07 11.26 -3.25
N ASP A 456 -22.28 10.34 -2.30
CA ASP A 456 -21.41 10.22 -1.14
C ASP A 456 -20.07 9.52 -1.57
N PHE A 457 -19.04 9.59 -0.73
CA PHE A 457 -17.68 9.19 -1.08
C PHE A 457 -17.59 7.69 -1.32
N ILE A 458 -18.44 6.91 -0.62
CA ILE A 458 -18.49 5.45 -0.75
C ILE A 458 -18.91 5.10 -2.16
N GLU A 459 -19.94 5.76 -2.69
CA GLU A 459 -20.43 5.58 -4.04
C GLU A 459 -19.37 5.92 -5.06
N ILE A 460 -18.67 7.05 -4.90
CA ILE A 460 -17.60 7.43 -5.82
C ILE A 460 -16.46 6.42 -5.77
N ALA A 461 -16.04 6.02 -4.58
CA ALA A 461 -14.95 5.07 -4.38
C ALA A 461 -15.25 3.73 -5.04
N VAL A 462 -16.49 3.24 -4.99
CA VAL A 462 -16.83 1.89 -5.49
C VAL A 462 -17.32 1.91 -6.94
N VAL A 463 -17.89 3.02 -7.41
CA VAL A 463 -18.40 3.13 -8.79
C VAL A 463 -17.38 3.76 -9.73
N VAL A 464 -16.80 4.91 -9.35
CA VAL A 464 -16.00 5.72 -10.27
C VAL A 464 -14.55 5.24 -10.29
N VAL A 465 -13.95 4.97 -9.11
CA VAL A 465 -12.52 4.63 -9.01
C VAL A 465 -12.16 3.36 -9.79
N PRO A 466 -12.92 2.25 -9.76
CA PRO A 466 -12.58 1.07 -10.55
C PRO A 466 -12.60 1.30 -12.06
N ILE A 467 -13.33 2.32 -12.52
CA ILE A 467 -13.42 2.67 -13.94
C ILE A 467 -12.22 3.54 -14.34
N VAL A 468 -11.91 4.58 -13.55
CA VAL A 468 -10.92 5.60 -13.95
C VAL A 468 -9.49 5.29 -13.49
N ALA A 469 -9.32 4.62 -12.35
CA ALA A 469 -8.01 4.39 -11.77
C ALA A 469 -7.13 3.43 -12.59
N PRO A 470 -7.64 2.30 -13.14
CA PRO A 470 -6.81 1.43 -13.97
C PRO A 470 -6.22 2.16 -15.17
N ILE A 471 -7.01 3.05 -15.79
CA ILE A 471 -6.61 3.85 -16.95
C ILE A 471 -5.47 4.81 -16.58
N LEU A 472 -5.60 5.53 -15.45
CA LEU A 472 -4.59 6.48 -14.98
C LEU A 472 -3.31 5.78 -14.49
N LEU A 473 -3.43 4.64 -13.82
CA LEU A 473 -2.29 3.87 -13.29
C LEU A 473 -1.54 3.11 -14.39
N ALA A 474 -2.22 2.74 -15.48
CA ALA A 474 -1.59 2.06 -16.59
C ALA A 474 -0.63 2.96 -17.38
N ASP A 475 -0.88 4.29 -17.41
CA ASP A 475 -0.08 5.24 -18.19
C ASP A 475 1.40 5.26 -17.72
N PRO A 476 2.36 4.90 -18.59
CA PRO A 476 3.78 4.86 -18.24
C PRO A 476 4.44 6.24 -18.21
N SER A 477 3.80 7.29 -18.74
CA SER A 477 4.39 8.64 -18.83
C SER A 477 4.51 9.34 -17.47
N ALA A 478 3.53 9.18 -16.60
CA ALA A 478 3.58 9.74 -15.25
C ALA A 478 3.98 8.71 -14.19
N ASN A 479 3.74 7.41 -14.43
CA ASN A 479 4.08 6.31 -13.51
C ASN A 479 3.72 6.60 -12.04
N VAL A 480 2.47 7.03 -11.83
CA VAL A 480 1.98 7.42 -10.50
C VAL A 480 1.72 6.21 -9.62
N THR A 481 1.90 6.39 -8.30
CA THR A 481 1.60 5.38 -7.29
C THR A 481 0.11 5.37 -6.96
N ALA A 482 -0.43 4.19 -6.61
CA ALA A 482 -1.82 4.06 -6.17
C ALA A 482 -2.10 4.86 -4.89
N VAL A 483 -1.15 4.90 -3.95
CA VAL A 483 -1.25 5.69 -2.71
C VAL A 483 -1.44 7.18 -3.04
N TRP A 484 -0.63 7.73 -3.94
CA TRP A 484 -0.74 9.14 -4.35
C TRP A 484 -2.09 9.42 -5.01
N LEU A 485 -2.51 8.58 -5.96
CA LEU A 485 -3.79 8.75 -6.65
C LEU A 485 -4.96 8.70 -5.64
N GLY A 486 -4.93 7.77 -4.69
CA GLY A 486 -5.97 7.67 -3.67
C GLY A 486 -6.03 8.84 -2.71
N VAL A 487 -4.88 9.39 -2.29
CA VAL A 487 -4.83 10.62 -1.48
C VAL A 487 -5.39 11.80 -2.25
N MET A 488 -5.07 11.93 -3.55
CA MET A 488 -5.61 12.98 -4.41
C MET A 488 -7.13 12.86 -4.57
N ILE A 489 -7.63 11.64 -4.81
CA ILE A 489 -9.08 11.35 -4.86
C ILE A 489 -9.73 11.72 -3.51
N GLY A 490 -9.14 11.34 -2.38
CA GLY A 490 -9.65 11.64 -1.05
C GLY A 490 -9.76 13.15 -0.78
N LEU A 491 -8.71 13.92 -1.08
CA LEU A 491 -8.72 15.39 -0.96
C LEU A 491 -9.75 16.04 -1.90
N ASN A 492 -9.90 15.51 -3.10
CA ASN A 492 -10.85 16.03 -4.08
C ASN A 492 -12.30 15.78 -3.65
N ILE A 493 -12.63 14.55 -3.21
CA ILE A 493 -13.95 14.20 -2.67
C ILE A 493 -14.26 15.09 -1.45
N GLN A 494 -13.28 15.33 -0.59
CA GLN A 494 -13.44 16.23 0.56
C GLN A 494 -13.81 17.66 0.15
N THR A 495 -13.17 18.17 -0.90
CA THR A 495 -13.46 19.50 -1.45
C THR A 495 -14.86 19.56 -2.04
N SER A 496 -15.26 18.52 -2.76
CA SER A 496 -16.60 18.38 -3.30
C SER A 496 -17.68 18.43 -2.20
N PHE A 497 -17.45 17.74 -1.07
CA PHE A 497 -18.39 17.69 0.05
C PHE A 497 -18.66 19.04 0.71
N LEU A 498 -17.76 20.02 0.51
CA LEU A 498 -17.91 21.39 0.98
C LEU A 498 -18.51 22.35 -0.06
N THR A 499 -18.54 21.97 -1.34
CA THR A 499 -18.81 22.92 -2.43
C THR A 499 -20.32 23.10 -2.68
N PRO A 500 -20.85 24.35 -2.62
CA PRO A 500 -22.24 24.63 -3.00
C PRO A 500 -22.52 24.32 -4.48
N PRO A 501 -23.77 23.98 -4.88
CA PRO A 501 -25.03 24.22 -4.16
C PRO A 501 -25.44 23.10 -3.19
N PHE A 502 -24.90 21.88 -3.34
CA PHE A 502 -25.30 20.75 -2.51
C PHE A 502 -24.42 20.60 -1.27
N GLY A 503 -23.10 20.41 -1.41
CA GLY A 503 -22.14 20.31 -0.31
C GLY A 503 -22.69 19.63 0.95
N PHE A 504 -22.72 18.29 1.00
CA PHE A 504 -23.36 17.51 2.07
C PHE A 504 -23.07 17.99 3.49
N ALA A 505 -21.82 18.38 3.77
CA ALA A 505 -21.45 18.95 5.06
C ALA A 505 -22.25 20.21 5.42
N LEU A 506 -22.52 21.08 4.46
CA LEU A 506 -23.33 22.28 4.64
C LEU A 506 -24.79 21.96 4.93
N PHE A 507 -25.36 20.94 4.29
CA PHE A 507 -26.73 20.50 4.59
C PHE A 507 -26.84 19.87 5.98
N TYR A 508 -25.87 19.03 6.36
CA TYR A 508 -25.80 18.47 7.71
C TYR A 508 -25.70 19.57 8.77
N LEU A 509 -24.84 20.58 8.53
CA LEU A 509 -24.74 21.74 9.40
C LEU A 509 -26.03 22.55 9.43
N ARG A 510 -26.68 22.77 8.28
CA ARG A 510 -27.96 23.49 8.19
C ARG A 510 -29.06 22.80 8.99
N GLY A 511 -29.05 21.47 9.05
CA GLY A 511 -30.00 20.68 9.84
C GLY A 511 -29.95 20.95 11.34
N VAL A 512 -28.81 21.42 11.86
CA VAL A 512 -28.62 21.76 13.29
C VAL A 512 -28.43 23.24 13.56
N ALA A 513 -28.17 24.06 12.55
CA ALA A 513 -27.92 25.49 12.71
C ALA A 513 -29.21 26.25 13.08
N PRO A 514 -29.12 27.22 14.01
CA PRO A 514 -30.27 28.05 14.39
C PRO A 514 -30.71 28.95 13.22
N ALA A 515 -31.99 29.33 13.21
CA ALA A 515 -32.59 30.14 12.14
C ALA A 515 -31.93 31.53 11.94
N THR A 516 -31.15 32.00 12.93
CA THR A 516 -30.37 33.23 12.84
C THR A 516 -29.24 33.15 11.80
N VAL A 517 -28.76 31.94 11.47
CA VAL A 517 -27.71 31.72 10.48
C VAL A 517 -28.34 31.40 9.12
N LYS A 518 -28.23 32.35 8.19
CA LYS A 518 -28.72 32.18 6.81
C LYS A 518 -27.82 31.20 6.03
N THR A 519 -28.41 30.41 5.12
CA THR A 519 -27.66 29.51 4.22
C THR A 519 -26.60 30.25 3.41
N THR A 520 -26.89 31.48 2.98
CA THR A 520 -25.92 32.34 2.27
C THR A 520 -24.68 32.67 3.11
N ALA A 521 -24.83 32.77 4.43
CA ALA A 521 -23.70 32.98 5.33
C ALA A 521 -22.80 31.74 5.38
N MET A 522 -23.38 30.53 5.34
CA MET A 522 -22.62 29.28 5.28
C MET A 522 -21.85 29.14 3.97
N TYR A 523 -22.51 29.43 2.84
CA TYR A 523 -21.87 29.41 1.52
C TYR A 523 -20.73 30.42 1.43
N LYS A 524 -20.93 31.64 1.94
CA LYS A 524 -19.85 32.63 1.99
C LYS A 524 -18.68 32.18 2.88
N GLY A 525 -18.99 31.49 3.99
CA GLY A 525 -18.00 30.99 4.93
C GLY A 525 -17.08 29.92 4.35
N VAL A 526 -17.65 28.98 3.58
CA VAL A 526 -16.91 27.81 3.08
C VAL A 526 -15.99 28.13 1.90
N ILE A 527 -16.24 29.19 1.14
CA ILE A 527 -15.42 29.58 -0.04
C ILE A 527 -13.93 29.68 0.31
N ALA A 528 -13.60 30.25 1.47
CA ALA A 528 -12.22 30.36 1.90
C ALA A 528 -11.58 28.97 2.12
N PHE A 529 -12.31 28.05 2.75
CA PHE A 529 -11.83 26.69 3.01
C PHE A 529 -11.74 25.85 1.74
N ILE A 530 -12.67 25.99 0.78
CA ILE A 530 -12.58 25.37 -0.54
C ILE A 530 -11.32 25.86 -1.27
N THR A 531 -11.04 27.17 -1.21
CA THR A 531 -9.82 27.73 -1.82
C THR A 531 -8.57 27.13 -1.18
N LEU A 532 -8.54 27.00 0.15
CA LEU A 532 -7.42 26.35 0.86
C LEU A 532 -7.28 24.86 0.49
N GLN A 533 -8.38 24.14 0.28
CA GLN A 533 -8.34 22.75 -0.16
C GLN A 533 -7.82 22.61 -1.58
N LEU A 534 -8.22 23.48 -2.51
CA LEU A 534 -7.69 23.50 -3.87
C LEU A 534 -6.18 23.83 -3.87
N VAL A 535 -5.74 24.74 -2.98
CA VAL A 535 -4.31 25.01 -2.76
C VAL A 535 -3.60 23.77 -2.20
N ALA A 536 -4.17 23.10 -1.21
CA ALA A 536 -3.60 21.87 -0.64
C ALA A 536 -3.52 20.75 -1.69
N LEU A 537 -4.56 20.57 -2.50
CA LEU A 537 -4.60 19.63 -3.62
C LEU A 537 -3.50 19.95 -4.64
N GLY A 538 -3.30 21.23 -4.95
CA GLY A 538 -2.18 21.67 -5.80
C GLY A 538 -0.81 21.33 -5.19
N ILE A 539 -0.60 21.62 -3.90
CA ILE A 539 0.65 21.31 -3.20
C ILE A 539 0.94 19.80 -3.24
N VAL A 540 -0.03 18.97 -2.85
CA VAL A 540 0.12 17.51 -2.84
C VAL A 540 0.29 16.95 -4.27
N GLY A 541 -0.35 17.59 -5.25
CA GLY A 541 -0.24 17.24 -6.66
C GLY A 541 1.17 17.47 -7.23
N PHE A 542 1.80 18.60 -6.90
CA PHE A 542 3.16 18.92 -7.38
C PHE A 542 4.28 18.25 -6.59
N TYR A 543 4.03 17.85 -5.34
CA TYR A 543 5.03 17.24 -4.46
C TYR A 543 4.60 15.82 -4.05
N PRO A 544 4.70 14.82 -4.95
CA PRO A 544 4.30 13.44 -4.66
C PRO A 544 5.07 12.82 -3.49
N SER A 545 6.26 13.33 -3.19
CA SER A 545 7.05 12.94 -2.02
C SER A 545 6.33 13.16 -0.69
N LEU A 546 5.40 14.13 -0.59
CA LEU A 546 4.58 14.34 0.61
C LEU A 546 3.70 13.12 0.92
N VAL A 547 3.33 12.35 -0.11
CA VAL A 547 2.49 11.17 0.01
C VAL A 547 3.33 9.89 0.05
N ASN A 548 4.32 9.75 -0.83
CA ASN A 548 5.04 8.48 -1.00
C ASN A 548 6.20 8.29 -0.02
N TYR A 549 6.79 9.35 0.52
CA TYR A 549 8.01 9.24 1.32
C TYR A 549 7.80 8.42 2.60
N LEU A 550 6.72 8.72 3.35
CA LEU A 550 6.48 8.05 4.63
C LEU A 550 6.12 6.56 4.47
N PRO A 551 5.24 6.15 3.53
CA PRO A 551 5.05 4.74 3.17
C PRO A 551 6.36 4.04 2.78
N ASN A 552 7.13 4.59 1.85
CA ASN A 552 8.40 3.99 1.40
C ASN A 552 9.39 3.83 2.56
N ARG A 553 9.53 4.86 3.40
CA ARG A 553 10.40 4.82 4.58
C ARG A 553 9.98 3.74 5.57
N SER A 554 8.68 3.60 5.82
CA SER A 554 8.17 2.59 6.75
C SER A 554 8.39 1.17 6.21
N SER A 555 8.14 0.96 4.92
CA SER A 555 8.30 -0.34 4.28
C SER A 555 9.77 -0.78 4.16
N LEU A 556 10.70 0.15 3.88
CA LEU A 556 12.13 -0.18 3.73
C LEU A 556 12.86 -0.36 5.07
N LEU A 557 12.28 0.11 6.18
CA LEU A 557 12.85 -0.03 7.53
C LEU A 557 12.14 -1.11 8.37
N SER A 558 11.15 -1.81 7.82
CA SER A 558 10.44 -2.87 8.54
C SER A 558 11.24 -4.18 8.55
N GLU A 559 10.90 -5.09 9.46
CA GLU A 559 11.47 -6.44 9.48
C GLU A 559 11.10 -7.26 8.24
N THR A 560 10.02 -6.86 7.56
CA THR A 560 9.51 -7.44 6.31
C THR A 560 9.97 -6.65 5.08
N ALA A 561 11.01 -5.83 5.20
CA ALA A 561 11.50 -5.02 4.10
C ALA A 561 11.87 -5.90 2.89
N PRO A 562 11.60 -5.43 1.66
CA PRO A 562 12.03 -6.13 0.46
C PRO A 562 13.56 -6.27 0.45
N PRO A 563 14.10 -7.42 0.02
CA PRO A 563 15.55 -7.60 -0.03
C PRO A 563 16.18 -6.60 -1.03
N PRO A 564 17.41 -6.14 -0.79
CA PRO A 564 18.15 -5.24 -1.69
C PRO A 564 18.30 -5.76 -3.12
N LEU A 565 18.19 -7.08 -3.35
CA LEU A 565 18.18 -7.70 -4.67
C LEU A 565 16.92 -7.37 -5.50
N ASN A 566 15.87 -6.84 -4.87
CA ASN A 566 14.61 -6.52 -5.55
C ASN A 566 14.85 -5.58 -6.74
N PRO A 567 14.43 -5.95 -7.97
CA PRO A 567 14.63 -5.14 -9.17
C PRO A 567 14.16 -3.68 -9.01
N ARG A 568 13.03 -3.47 -8.32
CA ARG A 568 12.40 -2.14 -8.18
C ARG A 568 13.25 -1.14 -7.39
N LEU A 569 14.19 -1.62 -6.57
CA LEU A 569 15.07 -0.78 -5.77
C LEU A 569 16.37 -0.44 -6.51
N GLN A 570 16.69 -1.18 -7.57
CA GLN A 570 18.01 -1.14 -8.19
C GLN A 570 18.37 0.23 -8.73
N TYR A 571 17.43 0.92 -9.39
CA TYR A 571 17.73 2.24 -9.94
C TYR A 571 18.21 3.23 -8.86
N CYS A 572 17.48 3.32 -7.74
CA CYS A 572 17.87 4.23 -6.66
C CYS A 572 19.10 3.74 -5.89
N MET A 573 19.30 2.43 -5.77
CA MET A 573 20.52 1.87 -5.17
C MET A 573 21.75 2.13 -6.03
N GLU A 574 21.64 1.95 -7.35
CA GLU A 574 22.71 2.23 -8.32
C GLU A 574 23.11 3.71 -8.26
N ASN A 575 22.14 4.64 -8.18
CA ASN A 575 22.42 6.07 -7.97
C ASN A 575 23.16 6.34 -6.66
N TYR A 576 22.74 5.70 -5.56
CA TYR A 576 23.45 5.80 -4.28
C TYR A 576 24.89 5.30 -4.39
N VAL A 577 25.10 4.13 -5.01
CA VAL A 577 26.45 3.56 -5.17
C VAL A 577 27.30 4.41 -6.10
N GLN A 578 26.72 5.01 -7.14
CA GLN A 578 27.41 5.94 -8.02
C GLN A 578 27.90 7.19 -7.25
N GLU A 579 27.08 7.76 -6.37
CA GLU A 579 27.50 8.86 -5.48
C GLU A 579 28.64 8.40 -4.54
N GLN A 580 28.52 7.21 -3.94
CA GLN A 580 29.56 6.67 -3.07
C GLN A 580 30.88 6.36 -3.79
N PHE A 581 30.83 5.88 -5.04
CA PHE A 581 32.05 5.69 -5.84
C PHE A 581 32.69 7.02 -6.23
N ALA A 582 31.91 8.07 -6.43
CA ALA A 582 32.44 9.41 -6.69
C ALA A 582 33.13 10.01 -5.46
N GLU A 583 32.59 9.79 -4.26
CA GLU A 583 33.13 10.32 -3.01
C GLU A 583 34.28 9.47 -2.43
N ASN A 584 34.09 8.14 -2.39
CA ASN A 584 34.94 7.20 -1.64
C ASN A 584 35.65 6.16 -2.54
N GLY A 585 35.59 6.31 -3.87
CA GLY A 585 36.12 5.31 -4.81
C GLY A 585 37.62 5.02 -4.69
N ALA A 586 38.42 5.98 -4.20
CA ALA A 586 39.85 5.77 -3.97
C ALA A 586 40.11 4.77 -2.82
N ASP A 587 39.35 4.87 -1.74
CA ASP A 587 39.47 4.00 -0.58
C ASP A 587 38.99 2.59 -0.90
N ILE A 588 37.88 2.47 -1.65
CA ILE A 588 37.36 1.18 -2.13
C ILE A 588 38.41 0.49 -3.02
N ARG A 589 39.01 1.22 -3.97
CA ARG A 589 40.08 0.67 -4.81
C ARG A 589 41.30 0.24 -3.99
N ALA A 590 41.69 1.02 -2.98
CA ALA A 590 42.78 0.66 -2.08
C ALA A 590 42.47 -0.61 -1.27
N ALA A 591 41.23 -0.78 -0.81
CA ALA A 591 40.77 -1.98 -0.12
C ALA A 591 40.84 -3.22 -1.04
N ILE A 592 40.39 -3.11 -2.30
CA ILE A 592 40.49 -4.19 -3.30
C ILE A 592 41.95 -4.58 -3.55
N GLN A 593 42.84 -3.59 -3.74
CA GLN A 593 44.27 -3.87 -3.97
C GLN A 593 44.94 -4.52 -2.75
N THR A 594 44.52 -4.14 -1.54
CA THR A 594 44.97 -4.78 -0.30
C THR A 594 44.47 -6.23 -0.22
N ALA A 595 43.22 -6.48 -0.60
CA ALA A 595 42.63 -7.82 -0.62
C ALA A 595 43.29 -8.75 -1.66
N LYS A 596 43.66 -8.21 -2.83
CA LYS A 596 44.43 -8.96 -3.86
C LYS A 596 45.83 -9.39 -3.39
N ALA A 597 46.38 -8.72 -2.36
CA ALA A 597 47.70 -9.04 -1.81
C ALA A 597 47.67 -10.06 -0.65
N LEU A 598 46.49 -10.61 -0.32
CA LEU A 598 46.34 -11.60 0.75
C LEU A 598 47.05 -12.93 0.41
N ASP A 599 47.65 -13.56 1.42
CA ASP A 599 48.20 -14.91 1.28
C ASP A 599 47.07 -15.95 1.29
N LEU A 600 46.77 -16.49 0.12
CA LEU A 600 45.76 -17.54 -0.09
C LEU A 600 46.38 -18.91 -0.38
N SER A 601 47.69 -19.07 -0.19
CA SER A 601 48.43 -20.29 -0.59
C SER A 601 47.96 -21.58 0.08
N TYR A 602 47.32 -21.46 1.25
CA TYR A 602 46.85 -22.56 2.07
C TYR A 602 45.33 -22.79 2.00
N VAL A 603 44.60 -21.97 1.25
CA VAL A 603 43.16 -22.13 0.99
C VAL A 603 42.99 -23.14 -0.17
N PRO A 604 41.95 -24.00 -0.16
CA PRO A 604 41.64 -24.89 -1.28
C PRO A 604 41.61 -24.17 -2.63
N GLU A 605 42.01 -24.88 -3.69
CA GLU A 605 42.18 -24.31 -5.03
C GLU A 605 40.90 -23.66 -5.56
N ASP A 606 39.76 -24.36 -5.47
CA ASP A 606 38.45 -23.86 -5.90
C ASP A 606 38.10 -22.51 -5.24
N LEU A 607 38.15 -22.46 -3.90
CA LEU A 607 37.83 -21.25 -3.13
C LEU A 607 38.80 -20.09 -3.39
N ARG A 608 40.06 -20.40 -3.71
CA ARG A 608 41.08 -19.41 -4.05
C ARG A 608 40.84 -18.82 -5.44
N GLU A 609 40.46 -19.65 -6.41
CA GLU A 609 40.09 -19.19 -7.75
C GLU A 609 38.84 -18.30 -7.71
N ASP A 610 37.79 -18.75 -7.03
CA ASP A 610 36.55 -18.00 -6.86
C ASP A 610 36.80 -16.64 -6.19
N LEU A 611 37.63 -16.61 -5.14
CA LEU A 611 37.97 -15.36 -4.45
C LEU A 611 38.84 -14.44 -5.31
N ALA A 612 39.79 -14.98 -6.08
CA ALA A 612 40.60 -14.19 -6.98
C ALA A 612 39.75 -13.53 -8.08
N GLU A 613 38.83 -14.28 -8.68
CA GLU A 613 37.86 -13.75 -9.63
C GLU A 613 36.98 -12.68 -8.98
N SER A 614 36.54 -12.89 -7.73
CA SER A 614 35.72 -11.91 -7.00
C SER A 614 36.40 -10.53 -6.86
N PHE A 615 37.73 -10.50 -6.68
CA PHE A 615 38.48 -9.23 -6.59
C PHE A 615 38.62 -8.54 -7.94
N ASP A 616 38.75 -9.31 -9.03
CA ASP A 616 38.76 -8.77 -10.39
C ASP A 616 37.38 -8.21 -10.76
N LYS A 617 36.31 -8.91 -10.41
CA LYS A 617 34.92 -8.46 -10.58
C LYS A 617 34.61 -7.22 -9.75
N ALA A 618 35.13 -7.13 -8.53
CA ALA A 618 35.01 -5.94 -7.69
C ALA A 618 35.66 -4.73 -8.38
N GLU A 619 36.85 -4.87 -8.95
CA GLU A 619 37.52 -3.80 -9.69
C GLU A 619 36.79 -3.44 -10.99
N GLU A 620 36.29 -4.45 -11.72
CA GLU A 620 35.48 -4.28 -12.92
C GLU A 620 34.22 -3.46 -12.63
N SER A 621 33.57 -3.69 -11.49
CA SER A 621 32.32 -3.01 -11.10
C SER A 621 32.43 -1.47 -11.05
N LEU A 622 33.59 -0.93 -10.63
CA LEU A 622 33.83 0.52 -10.64
C LEU A 622 33.86 1.07 -12.07
N THR A 623 34.43 0.30 -13.01
CA THR A 623 34.49 0.68 -14.42
C THR A 623 33.10 0.56 -15.04
N LEU A 624 32.37 -0.51 -14.77
CA LEU A 624 31.00 -0.70 -15.25
C LEU A 624 30.05 0.41 -14.76
N MET A 625 30.22 0.91 -13.53
CA MET A 625 29.43 2.04 -13.04
C MET A 625 29.66 3.32 -13.86
N SER A 626 30.90 3.59 -14.28
CA SER A 626 31.18 4.71 -15.17
C SER A 626 30.54 4.53 -16.56
N GLN A 627 30.52 3.29 -17.07
CA GLN A 627 29.84 2.97 -18.34
C GLN A 627 28.32 3.13 -18.24
N ILE A 628 27.71 2.81 -17.09
CA ILE A 628 26.28 3.08 -16.84
C ILE A 628 26.03 4.59 -16.91
N ALA A 629 26.85 5.40 -16.24
CA ALA A 629 26.70 6.85 -16.26
C ALA A 629 26.82 7.44 -17.67
N GLU A 630 27.77 6.95 -18.47
CA GLU A 630 27.93 7.34 -19.89
C GLU A 630 26.73 6.90 -20.75
N ALA A 631 26.23 5.68 -20.55
CA ALA A 631 25.09 5.15 -21.27
C ALA A 631 23.79 5.90 -20.91
N GLU A 632 23.57 6.21 -19.62
CA GLU A 632 22.43 7.00 -19.15
C GLU A 632 22.46 8.42 -19.73
N ALA A 633 23.64 9.05 -19.78
CA ALA A 633 23.81 10.34 -20.44
C ALA A 633 23.51 10.27 -21.94
N ALA A 634 23.93 9.20 -22.63
CA ALA A 634 23.63 8.98 -24.05
C ALA A 634 22.13 8.80 -24.30
N VAL A 635 21.43 8.05 -23.45
CA VAL A 635 19.96 7.91 -23.50
C VAL A 635 19.27 9.25 -23.27
N ALA A 636 19.71 10.03 -22.27
CA ALA A 636 19.13 11.33 -21.96
C ALA A 636 19.24 12.32 -23.14
N VAL A 637 20.39 12.34 -23.83
CA VAL A 637 20.59 13.17 -25.04
C VAL A 637 19.71 12.69 -26.19
N ALA A 638 19.70 11.38 -26.49
CA ALA A 638 18.90 10.83 -27.57
C ALA A 638 17.38 10.95 -27.33
N ALA A 639 16.95 10.95 -26.06
CA ALA A 639 15.56 11.06 -25.67
C ALA A 639 14.93 12.41 -26.04
N VAL A 640 15.72 13.49 -26.15
CA VAL A 640 15.20 14.83 -26.48
C VAL A 640 14.52 14.84 -27.86
N ASP A 641 15.18 14.26 -28.87
CA ASP A 641 14.68 14.20 -30.24
C ASP A 641 13.71 13.02 -30.46
N TYR A 642 13.94 11.90 -29.77
CA TYR A 642 13.11 10.71 -29.90
C TYR A 642 11.73 10.88 -29.28
N ARG A 643 11.62 11.54 -28.11
CA ARG A 643 10.37 11.61 -27.33
C ARG A 643 9.18 12.23 -28.07
N PRO A 644 9.30 13.38 -28.79
CA PRO A 644 8.18 13.93 -29.56
C PRO A 644 7.69 13.00 -30.67
N LEU A 645 8.62 12.33 -31.37
CA LEU A 645 8.31 11.34 -32.40
C LEU A 645 7.63 10.12 -31.79
N HIS A 646 8.20 9.60 -30.70
CA HIS A 646 7.65 8.46 -29.94
C HIS A 646 6.20 8.72 -29.52
N VAL A 647 5.92 9.86 -28.87
CA VAL A 647 4.56 10.21 -28.43
C VAL A 647 3.57 10.24 -29.60
N THR A 648 4.00 10.81 -30.74
CA THR A 648 3.15 10.91 -31.93
C THR A 648 2.88 9.54 -32.55
N VAL A 649 3.92 8.72 -32.74
CA VAL A 649 3.78 7.40 -33.36
C VAL A 649 3.02 6.45 -32.44
N ARG A 650 3.27 6.45 -31.13
CA ARG A 650 2.50 5.65 -30.17
C ARG A 650 1.02 6.02 -30.14
N ALA A 651 0.68 7.30 -30.32
CA ALA A 651 -0.71 7.72 -30.45
C ALA A 651 -1.35 7.12 -31.72
N ILE A 652 -0.65 7.18 -32.86
CA ILE A 652 -1.11 6.59 -34.13
C ILE A 652 -1.24 5.06 -34.01
N GLU A 653 -0.25 4.37 -33.45
CA GLU A 653 -0.28 2.91 -33.24
C GLU A 653 -1.39 2.48 -32.29
N ARG A 654 -1.66 3.25 -31.24
CA ARG A 654 -2.83 3.02 -30.37
C ARG A 654 -4.13 3.12 -31.15
N ASP A 655 -4.28 4.14 -32.00
CA ASP A 655 -5.50 4.34 -32.79
C ASP A 655 -5.65 3.25 -33.86
N ILE A 656 -4.55 2.81 -34.47
CA ILE A 656 -4.52 1.62 -35.36
C ILE A 656 -4.94 0.35 -34.62
N ARG A 657 -4.41 0.13 -33.40
CA ARG A 657 -4.75 -1.06 -32.58
C ARG A 657 -6.24 -1.12 -32.27
N ARG A 658 -6.87 0.00 -31.92
CA ARG A 658 -8.33 0.05 -31.70
C ARG A 658 -9.10 -0.37 -32.94
N ILE A 659 -8.64 0.07 -34.11
CA ILE A 659 -9.24 -0.33 -35.38
C ILE A 659 -9.04 -1.83 -35.61
N ASP A 660 -7.85 -2.38 -35.37
CA ASP A 660 -7.53 -3.81 -35.54
C ASP A 660 -8.31 -4.72 -34.58
N GLU A 661 -8.45 -4.33 -33.31
CA GLU A 661 -9.33 -5.00 -32.34
C GLU A 661 -10.78 -5.01 -32.82
N ARG A 662 -11.27 -3.84 -33.30
CA ARG A 662 -12.63 -3.72 -33.80
C ARG A 662 -12.88 -4.56 -35.06
N ILE A 663 -11.90 -4.62 -35.97
CA ILE A 663 -11.95 -5.49 -37.15
C ILE A 663 -12.03 -6.96 -36.69
N THR A 664 -11.20 -7.37 -35.72
CA THR A 664 -11.17 -8.74 -35.19
C THR A 664 -12.52 -9.14 -34.59
N ASP A 665 -13.14 -8.26 -33.81
CA ASP A 665 -14.48 -8.46 -33.24
C ASP A 665 -15.54 -8.60 -34.34
N LEU A 666 -15.51 -7.74 -35.35
CA LEU A 666 -16.44 -7.79 -36.48
C LEU A 666 -16.23 -9.05 -37.32
N GLU A 667 -14.99 -9.49 -37.53
CA GLU A 667 -14.69 -10.75 -38.22
C GLU A 667 -15.25 -11.95 -37.46
N LEU A 668 -15.17 -11.96 -36.13
CA LEU A 668 -15.75 -13.01 -35.31
C LEU A 668 -17.29 -13.03 -35.45
N ILE A 669 -17.93 -11.87 -35.56
CA ILE A 669 -19.36 -11.75 -35.86
C ILE A 669 -19.67 -12.32 -37.26
N VAL A 670 -18.87 -11.98 -38.27
CA VAL A 670 -19.04 -12.51 -39.64
C VAL A 670 -18.91 -14.04 -39.66
N ARG A 671 -17.85 -14.59 -39.05
CA ARG A 671 -17.60 -16.05 -38.98
C ARG A 671 -18.71 -16.82 -38.26
N ARG A 672 -19.37 -16.18 -37.30
CA ARG A 672 -20.47 -16.75 -36.52
C ARG A 672 -21.83 -16.30 -37.02
N SER A 673 -21.93 -15.78 -38.25
CA SER A 673 -23.19 -15.37 -38.87
C SER A 673 -23.66 -16.37 -39.92
N GLY A 674 -24.95 -16.72 -39.92
CA GLY A 674 -25.52 -17.67 -40.88
C GLY A 674 -26.66 -18.52 -40.33
N GLU A 675 -27.16 -19.45 -41.14
CA GLU A 675 -28.26 -20.33 -40.76
C GLU A 675 -27.80 -21.33 -39.67
N GLY A 676 -28.44 -21.29 -38.50
CA GLY A 676 -28.08 -22.13 -37.34
C GLY A 676 -26.84 -21.67 -36.55
N GLN A 677 -26.32 -20.47 -36.83
CA GLN A 677 -25.17 -19.87 -36.12
C GLN A 677 -25.62 -18.85 -35.05
N ILE A 678 -24.66 -18.35 -34.26
CA ILE A 678 -24.93 -17.44 -33.12
C ILE A 678 -25.50 -16.09 -33.57
N TYR A 679 -25.11 -15.58 -34.74
CA TYR A 679 -25.56 -14.29 -35.27
C TYR A 679 -26.35 -14.42 -36.58
N SER A 680 -27.27 -13.49 -36.82
CA SER A 680 -28.04 -13.43 -38.09
C SER A 680 -27.19 -13.02 -39.30
N ALA A 681 -27.58 -13.49 -40.50
CA ALA A 681 -26.89 -13.16 -41.76
C ALA A 681 -26.85 -11.65 -42.05
N ALA A 682 -27.93 -10.92 -41.75
CA ALA A 682 -28.01 -9.45 -41.91
C ALA A 682 -27.07 -8.69 -40.95
N ARG A 683 -26.67 -9.29 -39.82
CA ARG A 683 -25.64 -8.73 -38.93
C ARG A 683 -24.24 -8.94 -39.52
N GLY A 684 -24.00 -10.10 -40.13
CA GLY A 684 -22.75 -10.42 -40.85
C GLY A 684 -22.46 -9.47 -42.01
N GLU A 685 -23.45 -9.17 -42.84
CA GLU A 685 -23.26 -8.24 -43.98
C GLU A 685 -22.92 -6.81 -43.52
N ARG A 686 -23.56 -6.32 -42.45
CA ARG A 686 -23.24 -5.01 -41.86
C ARG A 686 -21.83 -4.97 -41.29
N ALA A 687 -21.43 -6.02 -40.57
CA ALA A 687 -20.08 -6.15 -40.05
C ALA A 687 -19.04 -6.16 -41.18
N THR A 688 -19.34 -6.81 -42.30
CA THR A 688 -18.45 -6.84 -43.47
C THR A 688 -18.21 -5.44 -44.05
N ARG A 689 -19.25 -4.61 -44.18
CA ARG A 689 -19.08 -3.22 -44.66
C ARG A 689 -18.24 -2.38 -43.71
N GLN A 690 -18.50 -2.51 -42.41
CA GLN A 690 -17.73 -1.80 -41.38
C GLN A 690 -16.25 -2.19 -41.38
N ILE A 691 -15.93 -3.46 -41.64
CA ILE A 691 -14.54 -3.92 -41.78
C ILE A 691 -13.83 -3.18 -42.93
N GLU A 692 -14.48 -2.99 -44.08
CA GLU A 692 -13.86 -2.32 -45.22
C GLU A 692 -13.64 -0.82 -44.98
N ASP A 693 -14.59 -0.14 -44.33
CA ASP A 693 -14.42 1.25 -43.91
C ASP A 693 -13.24 1.38 -42.93
N LEU A 694 -13.20 0.51 -41.90
CA LEU A 694 -12.14 0.49 -40.90
C LEU A 694 -10.76 0.18 -41.49
N LYS A 695 -10.66 -0.71 -42.48
CA LYS A 695 -9.41 -0.97 -43.21
C LYS A 695 -8.91 0.27 -43.96
N THR A 696 -9.82 1.08 -44.47
CA THR A 696 -9.48 2.34 -45.16
C THR A 696 -8.94 3.36 -44.16
N ASP A 697 -9.59 3.53 -43.02
CA ASP A 697 -9.14 4.42 -41.95
C ASP A 697 -7.77 3.99 -41.39
N ARG A 698 -7.58 2.68 -41.20
CA ARG A 698 -6.29 2.09 -40.81
C ARG A 698 -5.18 2.47 -41.79
N ALA A 699 -5.42 2.34 -43.09
CA ALA A 699 -4.42 2.69 -44.10
C ALA A 699 -4.08 4.19 -44.08
N ALA A 700 -5.06 5.06 -43.81
CA ALA A 700 -4.84 6.49 -43.67
C ALA A 700 -4.00 6.85 -42.42
N LEU A 701 -4.17 6.12 -41.31
CA LEU A 701 -3.35 6.30 -40.10
C LEU A 701 -1.91 5.83 -40.32
N VAL A 702 -1.71 4.66 -40.95
CA VAL A 702 -0.36 4.15 -41.27
C VAL A 702 0.43 5.15 -42.11
N ALA A 703 -0.22 5.82 -43.06
CA ALA A 703 0.41 6.83 -43.90
C ALA A 703 0.85 8.11 -43.15
N GLN A 704 0.35 8.34 -41.92
CA GLN A 704 0.74 9.49 -41.08
C GLN A 704 2.01 9.22 -40.26
N ILE A 705 2.49 7.97 -40.21
CA ILE A 705 3.72 7.63 -39.49
C ILE A 705 4.90 8.30 -40.21
N PRO A 706 5.74 9.10 -39.52
CA PRO A 706 6.87 9.77 -40.13
C PRO A 706 7.88 8.78 -40.74
N ALA A 707 8.38 9.06 -41.94
CA ALA A 707 9.34 8.18 -42.63
C ALA A 707 10.65 7.95 -41.84
N ALA A 708 11.05 8.91 -40.99
CA ALA A 708 12.23 8.80 -40.14
C ALA A 708 12.04 7.91 -38.90
N TRP A 709 10.82 7.41 -38.63
CA TRP A 709 10.50 6.67 -37.41
C TRP A 709 11.34 5.41 -37.25
N GLU A 710 11.40 4.56 -38.28
CA GLU A 710 12.06 3.25 -38.20
C GLU A 710 13.56 3.37 -37.89
N ASP A 711 14.25 4.29 -38.59
CA ASP A 711 15.66 4.58 -38.36
C ASP A 711 15.92 5.18 -36.96
N THR A 712 15.08 6.13 -36.54
CA THR A 712 15.23 6.82 -35.25
C THR A 712 14.94 5.86 -34.09
N HIS A 713 13.88 5.06 -34.20
CA HIS A 713 13.51 4.05 -33.21
C HIS A 713 14.58 2.97 -33.08
N SER A 714 15.09 2.43 -34.20
CA SER A 714 16.17 1.44 -34.19
C SER A 714 17.45 1.99 -33.54
N THR A 715 17.77 3.26 -33.81
CA THR A 715 18.94 3.92 -33.21
C THR A 715 18.75 4.09 -31.71
N PHE A 716 17.61 4.60 -31.27
CA PHE A 716 17.31 4.78 -29.85
C PHE A 716 17.28 3.44 -29.09
N ALA A 717 16.65 2.42 -29.67
CA ALA A 717 16.57 1.08 -29.08
C ALA A 717 17.96 0.45 -28.87
N LYS A 718 18.93 0.71 -29.75
CA LYS A 718 20.32 0.28 -29.55
C LYS A 718 20.99 1.00 -28.37
N ILE A 719 20.76 2.30 -28.23
CA ILE A 719 21.31 3.11 -27.13
C ILE A 719 20.71 2.65 -25.80
N GLN A 720 19.38 2.49 -25.73
CA GLN A 720 18.70 1.97 -24.55
C GLN A 720 19.09 0.52 -24.23
N GLY A 721 19.28 -0.31 -25.27
CA GLY A 721 19.79 -1.67 -25.13
C GLY A 721 21.19 -1.72 -24.52
N ALA A 722 22.07 -0.77 -24.87
CA ALA A 722 23.40 -0.64 -24.29
C ALA A 722 23.35 -0.24 -22.81
N GLU A 723 22.48 0.71 -22.42
CA GLU A 723 22.27 1.06 -21.01
C GLU A 723 21.77 -0.14 -20.19
N ASN A 724 20.74 -0.83 -20.70
CA ASN A 724 20.19 -2.02 -20.05
C ASN A 724 21.23 -3.12 -19.91
N GLN A 725 22.09 -3.30 -20.92
CA GLN A 725 23.17 -4.28 -20.88
C GLN A 725 24.22 -3.89 -19.84
N ALA A 726 24.67 -2.64 -19.81
CA ALA A 726 25.63 -2.13 -18.82
C ALA A 726 25.12 -2.32 -17.38
N ARG A 727 23.83 -2.03 -17.11
CA ARG A 727 23.21 -2.29 -15.79
C ARG A 727 23.17 -3.78 -15.45
N ARG A 728 22.87 -4.66 -16.42
CA ARG A 728 22.90 -6.12 -16.20
C ARG A 728 24.30 -6.67 -15.98
N ASP A 729 25.29 -6.15 -16.68
CA ASP A 729 26.70 -6.53 -16.51
C ASP A 729 27.20 -6.08 -15.14
N TYR A 730 26.91 -4.85 -14.73
CA TYR A 730 27.21 -4.36 -13.39
C TYR A 730 26.57 -5.21 -12.30
N ARG A 731 25.26 -5.48 -12.38
CA ARG A 731 24.54 -6.29 -11.39
C ARG A 731 25.15 -7.68 -11.23
N ARG A 732 25.53 -8.33 -12.34
CA ARG A 732 26.25 -9.62 -12.30
C ARG A 732 27.62 -9.47 -11.67
N ALA A 733 28.41 -8.51 -12.13
CA ALA A 733 29.76 -8.28 -11.60
C ALA A 733 29.79 -8.02 -10.09
N VAL A 734 28.83 -7.27 -9.54
CA VAL A 734 28.77 -7.03 -8.08
C VAL A 734 28.28 -8.24 -7.29
N ASP A 735 27.37 -9.04 -7.86
CA ASP A 735 26.92 -10.30 -7.24
C ASP A 735 28.09 -11.31 -7.23
N ASP A 736 28.77 -11.49 -8.37
CA ASP A 736 29.97 -12.33 -8.53
C ASP A 736 31.16 -11.85 -7.67
N ALA A 737 31.24 -10.54 -7.37
CA ALA A 737 32.28 -9.98 -6.51
C ALA A 737 32.04 -10.21 -5.02
N TYR A 738 30.78 -10.37 -4.59
CA TYR A 738 30.42 -10.38 -3.17
C TYR A 738 30.00 -11.77 -2.65
N GLU A 739 29.37 -12.60 -3.48
CA GLU A 739 28.92 -13.94 -3.10
C GLU A 739 30.09 -14.85 -2.65
N PRO A 740 31.21 -14.98 -3.40
CA PRO A 740 32.35 -15.82 -2.98
C PRO A 740 32.99 -15.35 -1.67
N LEU A 741 33.06 -14.04 -1.43
CA LEU A 741 33.56 -13.46 -0.19
C LEU A 741 32.71 -13.91 1.01
N GLY A 742 31.39 -13.79 0.87
CA GLY A 742 30.43 -14.20 1.91
C GLY A 742 30.50 -15.69 2.21
N GLU A 743 30.59 -16.51 1.16
CA GLU A 743 30.73 -17.97 1.28
C GLU A 743 32.02 -18.34 2.02
N LEU A 744 33.17 -17.83 1.60
CA LEU A 744 34.45 -18.12 2.24
C LEU A 744 34.48 -17.68 3.71
N MET A 745 33.98 -16.48 4.01
CA MET A 745 33.87 -16.00 5.39
C MET A 745 33.02 -16.93 6.25
N LYS A 746 31.90 -17.44 5.71
CA LYS A 746 31.04 -18.39 6.40
C LYS A 746 31.75 -19.74 6.63
N VAL A 747 32.40 -20.29 5.60
CA VAL A 747 33.19 -21.53 5.66
C VAL A 747 34.28 -21.46 6.74
N ILE A 748 34.99 -20.33 6.84
CA ILE A 748 36.01 -20.10 7.87
C ILE A 748 35.38 -19.94 9.26
N SER A 749 34.26 -19.22 9.36
CA SER A 749 33.58 -18.96 10.64
C SER A 749 33.01 -20.24 11.28
N ASP A 750 32.57 -21.20 10.47
CA ASP A 750 32.00 -22.48 10.91
C ASP A 750 33.05 -23.48 11.44
N VAL A 751 34.35 -23.12 11.48
CA VAL A 751 35.41 -24.01 11.99
C VAL A 751 35.17 -24.51 13.41
N ASP A 752 34.50 -23.74 14.28
CA ASP A 752 34.19 -24.18 15.64
C ASP A 752 33.10 -25.26 15.64
N ARG A 753 32.13 -25.18 14.72
CA ARG A 753 31.10 -26.20 14.53
C ARG A 753 31.69 -27.46 13.91
N LEU A 754 32.61 -27.29 12.96
CA LEU A 754 33.37 -28.40 12.39
C LEU A 754 34.20 -29.09 13.47
N ALA A 755 34.92 -28.35 14.31
CA ALA A 755 35.67 -28.90 15.44
C ALA A 755 34.76 -29.69 16.40
N ALA A 756 33.56 -29.19 16.71
CA ALA A 756 32.61 -29.88 17.58
C ALA A 756 32.08 -31.22 17.01
N SER A 757 32.23 -31.46 15.70
CA SER A 757 31.82 -32.70 15.04
C SER A 757 32.90 -33.79 15.04
N GLU A 758 34.13 -33.49 15.49
CA GLU A 758 35.28 -34.39 15.44
C GLU A 758 35.02 -35.71 16.20
N ASP A 759 34.53 -35.63 17.43
CA ASP A 759 34.26 -36.80 18.27
C ASP A 759 33.21 -37.72 17.65
N ALA A 760 32.18 -37.14 17.02
CA ALA A 760 31.12 -37.88 16.36
C ALA A 760 31.65 -38.62 15.11
N LEU A 761 32.54 -38.00 14.34
CA LEU A 761 33.16 -38.61 13.16
C LEU A 761 34.15 -39.72 13.54
N ARG A 762 35.04 -39.47 14.51
CA ARG A 762 36.02 -40.45 14.98
C ARG A 762 35.35 -41.65 15.69
N GLY A 763 34.21 -41.41 16.35
CA GLY A 763 33.40 -42.45 16.98
C GLY A 763 32.94 -43.54 16.02
N LEU A 764 32.66 -43.19 14.75
CA LEU A 764 32.20 -44.14 13.73
C LEU A 764 33.18 -45.32 13.50
N ALA A 765 34.48 -45.09 13.65
CA ALA A 765 35.49 -46.14 13.46
C ALA A 765 35.43 -47.23 14.54
N GLN A 766 35.09 -46.85 15.79
CA GLN A 766 34.91 -47.80 16.89
C GLN A 766 33.51 -48.44 16.86
N GLU A 767 32.49 -47.65 16.53
CA GLU A 767 31.11 -48.09 16.40
C GLU A 767 30.93 -49.12 15.27
N LEU A 768 31.66 -48.99 14.15
CA LEU A 768 31.63 -49.92 13.02
C LEU A 768 31.97 -51.37 13.41
N GLU A 769 32.86 -51.56 14.39
CA GLU A 769 33.27 -52.90 14.84
C GLU A 769 32.24 -53.55 15.76
N THR A 770 31.53 -52.73 16.55
CA THR A 770 30.70 -53.16 17.68
C THR A 770 29.21 -53.17 17.41
N MET A 771 28.72 -52.36 16.45
CA MET A 771 27.30 -52.21 16.15
C MET A 771 26.80 -53.17 15.06
N GLU A 772 25.50 -53.47 15.12
CA GLU A 772 24.79 -54.16 14.04
C GLU A 772 24.65 -53.25 12.80
N PRO A 773 24.67 -53.80 11.57
CA PRO A 773 24.66 -52.99 10.34
C PRO A 773 23.51 -52.00 10.23
N GLU A 774 22.30 -52.36 10.65
CA GLU A 774 21.12 -51.49 10.60
C GLU A 774 21.24 -50.30 11.57
N ALA A 775 21.68 -50.55 12.80
CA ALA A 775 21.91 -49.51 13.81
C ALA A 775 23.07 -48.58 13.42
N PHE A 776 24.11 -49.13 12.80
CA PHE A 776 25.22 -48.33 12.29
C PHE A 776 24.79 -47.40 11.14
N VAL A 777 23.92 -47.85 10.22
CA VAL A 777 23.38 -47.01 9.14
C VAL A 777 22.58 -45.83 9.68
N GLU A 778 21.80 -46.02 10.75
CA GLU A 778 21.09 -44.94 11.45
C GLU A 778 22.09 -43.96 12.08
N ARG A 779 23.08 -44.47 12.81
CA ARG A 779 24.12 -43.65 13.45
C ARG A 779 24.94 -42.82 12.45
N VAL A 780 25.36 -43.41 11.33
CA VAL A 780 26.04 -42.68 10.25
C VAL A 780 25.12 -41.64 9.61
N THR A 781 23.80 -41.88 9.58
CA THR A 781 22.84 -40.90 9.08
C THR A 781 22.75 -39.67 9.98
N ASP A 782 22.83 -39.85 11.31
CA ASP A 782 22.91 -38.73 12.27
C ASP A 782 24.20 -37.93 12.08
N VAL A 783 25.35 -38.60 12.01
CA VAL A 783 26.66 -37.94 11.82
C VAL A 783 26.70 -37.19 10.48
N ARG A 784 26.17 -37.79 9.41
CA ARG A 784 25.99 -37.11 8.11
C ARG A 784 25.08 -35.88 8.20
N GLY A 785 24.08 -35.91 9.08
CA GLY A 785 23.20 -34.78 9.36
C GLY A 785 23.99 -33.58 9.88
N ILE A 786 24.93 -33.79 10.81
CA ILE A 786 25.79 -32.74 11.38
C ILE A 786 26.58 -32.01 10.27
N PHE A 787 27.19 -32.76 9.35
CA PHE A 787 27.94 -32.19 8.21
C PHE A 787 27.06 -31.60 7.11
N SER A 788 25.73 -31.79 7.16
CA SER A 788 24.81 -31.15 6.22
C SER A 788 24.56 -29.68 6.56
N ASP A 789 24.75 -29.30 7.82
CA ASP A 789 24.53 -27.95 8.34
C ASP A 789 25.82 -27.09 8.37
N ILE A 790 26.96 -27.67 7.97
CA ILE A 790 28.28 -27.00 7.96
C ILE A 790 28.65 -26.61 6.52
N GLU A 791 28.87 -25.32 6.28
CA GLU A 791 29.21 -24.82 4.95
C GLU A 791 30.60 -25.32 4.50
N GLY A 792 30.71 -25.74 3.24
CA GLY A 792 31.96 -26.27 2.67
C GLY A 792 32.33 -27.69 3.12
N ALA A 793 31.55 -28.38 3.96
CA ALA A 793 31.85 -29.75 4.42
C ALA A 793 31.34 -30.86 3.46
N ARG A 794 31.17 -30.53 2.17
CA ARG A 794 30.51 -31.41 1.18
C ARG A 794 31.27 -32.72 0.98
N ASP A 795 32.60 -32.66 0.92
CA ASP A 795 33.44 -33.83 0.63
C ASP A 795 33.49 -34.78 1.83
N VAL A 796 33.61 -34.24 3.04
CA VAL A 796 33.49 -35.01 4.30
C VAL A 796 32.12 -35.69 4.36
N ARG A 797 31.05 -34.96 4.07
CA ARG A 797 29.68 -35.50 4.02
C ARG A 797 29.54 -36.60 2.96
N SER A 798 30.18 -36.46 1.81
CA SER A 798 30.18 -37.47 0.74
C SER A 798 30.86 -38.75 1.21
N ALA A 799 32.06 -38.65 1.77
CA ALA A 799 32.80 -39.80 2.30
C ALA A 799 32.04 -40.51 3.45
N VAL A 800 31.39 -39.77 4.34
CA VAL A 800 30.49 -40.33 5.38
C VAL A 800 29.29 -41.04 4.75
N ASN A 801 28.73 -40.52 3.66
CA ASN A 801 27.64 -41.17 2.93
C ASN A 801 28.08 -42.46 2.22
N ASP A 802 29.33 -42.55 1.79
CA ASP A 802 29.90 -43.75 1.18
C ASP A 802 30.07 -44.87 2.21
N ALA A 803 30.48 -44.53 3.43
CA ALA A 803 30.49 -45.46 4.56
C ALA A 803 29.08 -46.03 4.88
N ARG A 804 28.05 -45.17 4.82
CA ARG A 804 26.65 -45.59 4.95
C ARG A 804 26.22 -46.54 3.82
N SER A 805 26.62 -46.22 2.59
CA SER A 805 26.23 -46.97 1.39
C SER A 805 26.84 -48.37 1.37
N ALA A 806 28.08 -48.51 1.84
CA ALA A 806 28.76 -49.80 2.01
C ALA A 806 28.03 -50.72 3.00
N MET A 807 27.49 -50.17 4.10
CA MET A 807 26.82 -50.93 5.16
C MET A 807 25.32 -51.17 4.90
N ARG A 808 24.67 -50.38 4.05
CA ARG A 808 23.25 -50.55 3.65
C ARG A 808 23.04 -51.63 2.58
N SER A 809 24.10 -52.04 1.88
CA SER A 809 24.00 -52.99 0.78
C SER A 809 23.48 -54.37 1.24
N ARG A 810 23.00 -55.21 0.29
CA ARG A 810 22.52 -56.58 0.60
C ARG A 810 23.60 -57.48 1.25
N THR A 811 24.86 -57.08 1.16
CA THR A 811 26.04 -57.72 1.76
C THR A 811 26.91 -56.64 2.39
N PRO A 812 26.67 -56.25 3.66
CA PRO A 812 27.39 -55.16 4.32
C PRO A 812 28.91 -55.34 4.23
N ASP A 813 29.60 -54.34 3.68
CA ASP A 813 31.05 -54.36 3.48
C ASP A 813 31.73 -53.45 4.51
N ARG A 814 32.23 -54.08 5.59
CA ARG A 814 32.93 -53.36 6.68
C ARG A 814 34.29 -52.82 6.24
N GLU A 815 34.94 -53.42 5.26
CA GLU A 815 36.26 -52.97 4.80
C GLU A 815 36.14 -51.70 3.96
N ALA A 816 35.16 -51.67 3.03
CA ALA A 816 34.81 -50.47 2.28
C ALA A 816 34.29 -49.35 3.20
N ALA A 817 33.48 -49.68 4.22
CA ALA A 817 33.01 -48.69 5.19
C ALA A 817 34.16 -48.10 6.03
N ARG A 818 35.12 -48.93 6.45
CA ARG A 818 36.31 -48.48 7.19
C ARG A 818 37.19 -47.55 6.33
N ALA A 819 37.36 -47.88 5.05
CA ALA A 819 38.11 -47.05 4.11
C ALA A 819 37.45 -45.67 3.93
N ALA A 820 36.12 -45.63 3.73
CA ALA A 820 35.38 -44.39 3.59
C ALA A 820 35.38 -43.52 4.87
N ILE A 821 35.36 -44.13 6.07
CA ILE A 821 35.52 -43.39 7.35
C ILE A 821 36.93 -42.82 7.48
N ALA A 822 37.97 -43.58 7.10
CA ALA A 822 39.35 -43.11 7.14
C ALA A 822 39.58 -41.95 6.14
N GLU A 823 38.97 -42.03 4.96
CA GLU A 823 38.94 -40.95 3.98
C GLU A 823 38.22 -39.71 4.53
N ALA A 824 37.04 -39.88 5.15
CA ALA A 824 36.30 -38.79 5.77
C ALA A 824 37.11 -38.10 6.89
N ILE A 825 37.83 -38.86 7.73
CA ILE A 825 38.72 -38.31 8.77
C ILE A 825 39.88 -37.54 8.14
N THR A 826 40.47 -38.06 7.06
CA THR A 826 41.59 -37.39 6.37
C THR A 826 41.14 -36.06 5.75
N LEU A 827 39.98 -36.06 5.08
CA LEU A 827 39.37 -34.84 4.52
C LEU A 827 39.02 -33.85 5.63
N PHE A 828 38.46 -34.32 6.75
CA PHE A 828 38.16 -33.50 7.92
C PHE A 828 39.41 -32.84 8.53
N GLU A 829 40.49 -33.59 8.71
CA GLU A 829 41.75 -33.06 9.25
C GLU A 829 42.38 -32.03 8.32
N ALA A 830 42.35 -32.27 7.00
CA ALA A 830 42.79 -31.30 6.01
C ALA A 830 41.96 -30.02 6.06
N ASP A 831 40.64 -30.14 6.14
CA ASP A 831 39.70 -29.02 6.19
C ASP A 831 39.86 -28.19 7.48
N MET A 832 40.03 -28.86 8.62
CA MET A 832 40.30 -28.24 9.92
C MET A 832 41.61 -27.46 9.93
N ALA A 833 42.68 -28.01 9.35
CA ALA A 833 44.01 -27.41 9.39
C ALA A 833 44.06 -26.03 8.71
N TRP A 834 43.48 -25.91 7.52
CA TRP A 834 43.48 -24.62 6.81
C TRP A 834 42.46 -23.65 7.40
N ARG A 835 41.25 -24.10 7.80
CA ARG A 835 40.22 -23.21 8.38
C ARG A 835 40.65 -22.59 9.70
N GLN A 836 41.34 -23.34 10.56
CA GLN A 836 41.87 -22.80 11.83
C GLN A 836 42.90 -21.70 11.60
N ARG A 837 43.81 -21.90 10.64
CA ARG A 837 44.78 -20.89 10.24
C ARG A 837 44.09 -19.68 9.60
N ALA A 838 43.16 -19.92 8.68
CA ALA A 838 42.39 -18.88 8.01
C ALA A 838 41.59 -18.02 9.00
N LYS A 839 41.03 -18.61 10.06
CA LYS A 839 40.32 -17.87 11.12
C LYS A 839 41.22 -16.86 11.85
N GLN A 840 42.50 -17.17 12.02
CA GLN A 840 43.44 -16.29 12.73
C GLN A 840 44.07 -15.26 11.80
N GLU A 841 44.48 -15.67 10.59
CA GLU A 841 45.27 -14.85 9.67
C GLU A 841 44.42 -14.13 8.61
N LEU A 842 43.41 -14.81 8.06
CA LEU A 842 42.67 -14.35 6.87
C LEU A 842 41.33 -13.67 7.22
N LEU A 843 40.56 -14.25 8.14
CA LEU A 843 39.22 -13.78 8.49
C LEU A 843 39.19 -12.30 8.93
N PRO A 844 40.10 -11.80 9.78
CA PRO A 844 40.10 -10.38 10.15
C PRO A 844 40.33 -9.45 8.95
N GLN A 845 41.14 -9.89 7.98
CA GLN A 845 41.45 -9.11 6.78
C GLN A 845 40.28 -9.13 5.79
N LEU A 846 39.63 -10.29 5.60
CA LEU A 846 38.41 -10.41 4.82
C LEU A 846 37.26 -9.60 5.43
N MET A 847 37.15 -9.56 6.76
CA MET A 847 36.17 -8.70 7.44
C MET A 847 36.43 -7.21 7.18
N ALA A 848 37.68 -6.77 7.23
CA ALA A 848 38.04 -5.38 6.91
C ALA A 848 37.75 -5.03 5.45
N TYR A 849 38.01 -5.96 4.52
CA TYR A 849 37.64 -5.80 3.11
C TYR A 849 36.11 -5.73 2.94
N ASN A 850 35.39 -6.67 3.54
CA ASN A 850 33.93 -6.69 3.56
C ASN A 850 33.37 -5.37 4.10
N ASP A 851 33.87 -4.86 5.22
CA ASP A 851 33.42 -3.60 5.79
C ASP A 851 33.63 -2.39 4.86
N ALA A 852 34.64 -2.42 3.98
CA ALA A 852 34.86 -1.39 2.99
C ALA A 852 33.90 -1.46 1.79
N ILE A 853 33.46 -2.66 1.40
CA ILE A 853 32.68 -2.86 0.17
C ILE A 853 31.19 -3.19 0.40
N LYS A 854 30.80 -3.60 1.61
CA LYS A 854 29.45 -4.10 1.93
C LYS A 854 28.32 -3.10 1.66
N ASP A 855 28.60 -1.81 1.81
CA ASP A 855 27.64 -0.72 1.63
C ASP A 855 27.64 -0.16 0.19
N THR A 856 28.50 -0.70 -0.69
CA THR A 856 28.60 -0.33 -2.11
C THR A 856 28.43 -1.56 -3.01
N ILE A 857 29.52 -2.27 -3.33
CA ILE A 857 29.54 -3.47 -4.18
C ILE A 857 28.65 -4.56 -3.55
N GLY A 858 28.78 -4.78 -2.23
CA GLY A 858 28.04 -5.82 -1.52
C GLY A 858 26.60 -5.47 -1.15
N LEU A 859 26.11 -4.27 -1.50
CA LEU A 859 24.83 -3.76 -1.00
C LEU A 859 23.64 -4.64 -1.42
N ARG A 860 23.70 -5.22 -2.63
CA ARG A 860 22.66 -6.11 -3.18
C ARG A 860 22.58 -7.46 -2.45
N GLY A 861 23.72 -7.96 -1.97
CA GLY A 861 23.83 -9.23 -1.25
C GLY A 861 23.49 -9.14 0.24
N GLN A 862 23.17 -7.94 0.75
CA GLN A 862 22.76 -7.77 2.14
C GLN A 862 21.37 -8.40 2.40
N PRO A 863 21.10 -8.91 3.60
CA PRO A 863 19.78 -9.44 3.95
C PRO A 863 18.71 -8.34 4.00
N ALA A 864 19.10 -7.12 4.37
CA ALA A 864 18.24 -5.94 4.42
C ALA A 864 19.05 -4.68 4.11
N LEU A 865 18.39 -3.62 3.62
CA LEU A 865 19.05 -2.33 3.43
C LEU A 865 19.46 -1.74 4.77
N PRO A 866 20.73 -1.32 4.95
CA PRO A 866 21.10 -0.57 6.14
C PRO A 866 20.35 0.76 6.17
N ARG A 867 20.18 1.30 7.38
CA ARG A 867 19.24 2.41 7.63
C ARG A 867 19.51 3.64 6.76
N GLU A 868 20.76 3.95 6.49
CA GLU A 868 21.16 5.10 5.67
C GLU A 868 20.72 4.95 4.22
N GLN A 869 21.02 3.80 3.62
CA GLN A 869 20.65 3.45 2.24
C GLN A 869 19.14 3.32 2.10
N ALA A 870 18.46 2.73 3.09
CA ALA A 870 17.00 2.65 3.12
C ALA A 870 16.35 4.04 3.09
N LEU A 871 16.91 5.04 3.80
CA LEU A 871 16.40 6.42 3.80
C LEU A 871 16.65 7.11 2.45
N TYR A 872 17.80 6.90 1.83
CA TYR A 872 18.09 7.42 0.49
C TYR A 872 17.13 6.83 -0.54
N VAL A 873 17.02 5.49 -0.59
CA VAL A 873 16.14 4.78 -1.52
C VAL A 873 14.69 5.17 -1.31
N ALA A 874 14.24 5.36 -0.06
CA ALA A 874 12.89 5.84 0.26
C ALA A 874 12.61 7.23 -0.35
N ALA A 875 13.58 8.15 -0.27
CA ALA A 875 13.47 9.48 -0.84
C ALA A 875 13.46 9.44 -2.38
N CYS A 876 14.39 8.69 -2.99
CA CYS A 876 14.47 8.52 -4.43
C CYS A 876 13.18 7.91 -5.02
N ASN A 877 12.66 6.83 -4.43
CA ASN A 877 11.40 6.19 -4.85
C ASN A 877 10.13 6.99 -4.54
N SER A 878 10.23 8.11 -3.82
CA SER A 878 9.05 8.93 -3.49
C SER A 878 8.59 9.82 -4.65
N SER A 879 9.48 10.05 -5.63
CA SER A 879 9.20 10.83 -6.83
C SER A 879 8.71 9.95 -7.96
N HIS A 880 7.83 10.51 -8.80
CA HIS A 880 7.36 9.82 -10.00
C HIS A 880 8.39 9.93 -11.13
N ARG A 881 8.59 8.85 -11.88
CA ARG A 881 9.55 8.78 -12.99
C ARG A 881 8.84 8.34 -14.27
N ASP A 882 9.04 9.09 -15.34
CA ASP A 882 8.55 8.74 -16.67
C ASP A 882 9.29 7.51 -17.21
N VAL A 883 8.54 6.43 -17.48
CA VAL A 883 9.06 5.19 -18.05
C VAL A 883 8.50 4.93 -19.46
N SER A 884 7.83 5.91 -20.06
CA SER A 884 7.13 5.75 -21.34
C SER A 884 8.03 5.38 -22.52
N LEU A 885 9.33 5.71 -22.47
CA LEU A 885 10.27 5.35 -23.54
C LEU A 885 10.62 3.85 -23.55
N SER A 886 10.28 3.11 -22.48
CA SER A 886 10.39 1.65 -22.40
C SER A 886 9.13 0.92 -22.88
N PHE A 887 8.08 1.67 -23.24
CA PHE A 887 6.81 1.18 -23.76
C PHE A 887 6.59 1.65 -25.20
#